data_AF-G6YIK0-F1
#
_entry.id   AF-G6YIK0-F1
#
_cell.length_a   1.000
_cell.length_b   1.000
_cell.length_c   1.000
_cell.angle_alpha   90.00
_cell.angle_beta   90.00
_cell.angle_gamma   90.00
#
_symmetry.space_group_name_H-M   'P 1'
#
loop_
_entity.id
_entity.type
_entity.pdbx_description
1 polymer ?
#
loop_
_entity_poly.entity_id
_entity_poly.type
_entity_poly.pdbx_seq_one_letter_code
_entity_poly.pdbx_strand_id
1 'polypeptide(L)'
;MNLDPSSIQAIADRIRASAAFEEENRKRRHRALLSFAGNDDDWLFKTVRGGPGEGGFGGSQPPEPAVPRSSARELEPPRGKAGRLNFALPTKRRKLAGGPAPRAAADRLAAGYQPAVLKVISYGHGVTRAAAIGQYIQKEGVALETHDARILATQAAVAEEMKQWSKGFDKRRESDDVATFRLSVAGEENAERLSLAVQAGFAGHGFAYRIDTLQDGSSVARVVATMAGHSVVRGENGDEKKKHRFHLSDRRQQDRQFSAPTRAMIASRIAETLGVKEDTVSVKPIGEPSHGKAGVVFQLSRLTHDGAAIGADGVTIASEEAVRQTAQFWDKTLNSYKPRDTMHMILSAKAGEDGQALVRAARGFLHEQFPNHKFAFGMHADMAEEGGHIHVHAIVAVKGEDGQRLRPGPAQLREWRALYAQHAQAQGMKIVATSAAYRASSQSYGPRDKAIVATAEKPRPGREARDRAYARANPHVIEKARQRIDYARVNPIKIPISARQLRATQASLRDWRSVAAAQPDNAMASQFIDRMTQAVRSGIVVVAIRDGKGVRMSSDASADQMRENLKQINETVNKTAAMMNGQNKAEFLRRAAPTMELLAIRTDLKSMQERGVTHISHEEAHQIAGSRSEALIARAWEMEDQQYRTKDPSEWTDVDVAAFARSVQRSDDEFYSKRNAEQDGPFAEHVKDYAWEKARQEYGPAQHEPAVVQLTNRAREIEATEHLEAQRANEIRNRAIEQQLRDEHAGSIDPTSLEQVAQDREMVRNAESIAAKEAREAQAASEAARALAQNPSERLDPNTVKGERLEELQRLQSKSINTSPVDGEEPDSHKPQKQ
;
A
#
# COMPACT_ATOMS: atom_id res chain seq x y z
N MET A 1 10.34 -0.40 28.14
CA MET A 1 9.30 0.59 27.72
C MET A 1 8.74 1.31 28.95
N ASN A 2 8.66 2.64 28.98
CA ASN A 2 8.20 3.39 30.17
C ASN A 2 6.66 3.63 30.17
N LEU A 3 5.95 3.27 31.25
CA LEU A 3 4.46 3.25 31.35
C LEU A 3 3.85 4.51 32.00
N ASP A 4 4.35 5.70 31.67
CA ASP A 4 3.87 6.99 32.21
C ASP A 4 2.38 7.29 31.84
N PRO A 5 1.56 7.83 32.77
CA PRO A 5 0.27 8.46 32.48
C PRO A 5 0.22 9.31 31.19
N SER A 6 1.29 10.03 30.85
CA SER A 6 1.41 10.84 29.63
C SER A 6 1.36 9.99 28.35
N SER A 7 1.91 8.77 28.35
CA SER A 7 1.90 7.83 27.23
C SER A 7 0.50 7.28 26.94
N ILE A 8 -0.28 7.01 28.00
CA ILE A 8 -1.67 6.51 27.91
C ILE A 8 -2.62 7.64 27.53
N GLN A 9 -2.38 8.85 28.05
CA GLN A 9 -3.07 10.07 27.66
C GLN A 9 -2.75 10.46 26.21
N ALA A 10 -1.51 10.29 25.74
CA ALA A 10 -1.10 10.56 24.37
C ALA A 10 -1.75 9.60 23.35
N ILE A 11 -2.06 8.36 23.74
CA ILE A 11 -2.88 7.45 22.90
C ILE A 11 -4.32 7.95 22.81
N ALA A 12 -4.90 8.45 23.91
CA ALA A 12 -6.23 9.08 23.91
C ALA A 12 -6.24 10.39 23.10
N ASP A 13 -5.17 11.18 23.20
CA ASP A 13 -4.99 12.42 22.47
C ASP A 13 -4.65 12.18 21.01
N ARG A 14 -4.08 11.03 20.62
CA ARG A 14 -3.90 10.64 19.21
C ARG A 14 -5.22 10.18 18.58
N ILE A 15 -6.14 9.59 19.36
CA ILE A 15 -7.51 9.28 18.91
C ILE A 15 -8.34 10.57 18.81
N ARG A 16 -8.25 11.47 19.80
CA ARG A 16 -8.87 12.81 19.75
C ARG A 16 -8.26 13.70 18.68
N ALA A 17 -6.95 13.69 18.48
CA ALA A 17 -6.25 14.44 17.45
C ALA A 17 -6.44 13.82 16.07
N SER A 18 -6.59 12.51 15.91
CA SER A 18 -7.02 11.91 14.64
C SER A 18 -8.45 12.31 14.29
N ALA A 19 -9.35 12.35 15.27
CA ALA A 19 -10.73 12.81 15.09
C ALA A 19 -10.80 14.33 14.84
N ALA A 20 -10.02 15.12 15.57
CA ALA A 20 -9.91 16.57 15.42
C ALA A 20 -9.13 16.96 14.15
N PHE A 21 -8.15 16.18 13.70
CA PHE A 21 -7.46 16.36 12.42
C PHE A 21 -8.34 15.94 11.24
N GLU A 22 -9.23 14.95 11.41
CA GLU A 22 -10.28 14.65 10.44
C GLU A 22 -11.40 15.69 10.45
N GLU A 23 -11.72 16.31 11.59
CA GLU A 23 -12.62 17.46 11.78
C GLU A 23 -12.05 18.73 11.15
N GLU A 24 -10.77 19.01 11.38
CA GLU A 24 -9.98 20.12 10.85
C GLU A 24 -9.78 19.93 9.34
N ASN A 25 -9.52 18.70 8.86
CA ASN A 25 -9.54 18.40 7.43
C ASN A 25 -10.96 18.47 6.84
N ARG A 26 -12.01 18.20 7.62
CA ARG A 26 -13.41 18.43 7.22
C ARG A 26 -13.66 19.93 7.08
N LYS A 27 -13.25 20.74 8.05
CA LYS A 27 -13.35 22.20 8.06
C LYS A 27 -12.48 22.82 6.97
N ARG A 28 -11.27 22.31 6.70
CA ARG A 28 -10.40 22.71 5.58
C ARG A 28 -10.98 22.30 4.23
N ARG A 29 -11.59 21.11 4.09
CA ARG A 29 -12.34 20.71 2.89
C ARG A 29 -13.62 21.51 2.70
N HIS A 30 -14.31 21.85 3.78
CA HIS A 30 -15.52 22.66 3.75
C HIS A 30 -15.22 24.15 3.52
N ARG A 31 -14.10 24.67 4.04
CA ARG A 31 -13.54 26.00 3.79
C ARG A 31 -12.93 26.09 2.39
N ALA A 32 -12.35 25.02 1.86
CA ALA A 32 -11.94 24.90 0.46
C ALA A 32 -13.15 24.76 -0.50
N LEU A 33 -14.28 24.23 -0.02
CA LEU A 33 -15.54 24.19 -0.77
C LEU A 33 -16.34 25.50 -0.67
N LEU A 34 -16.21 26.26 0.42
CA LEU A 34 -16.87 27.56 0.64
C LEU A 34 -16.04 28.72 0.07
N SER A 35 -14.70 28.63 0.03
CA SER A 35 -13.83 29.59 -0.67
C SER A 35 -13.88 29.47 -2.21
N PHE A 36 -14.58 28.46 -2.72
CA PHE A 36 -14.87 28.29 -4.15
C PHE A 36 -16.33 28.62 -4.52
N ALA A 37 -17.11 29.17 -3.59
CA ALA A 37 -18.54 29.40 -3.79
C ALA A 37 -19.03 30.82 -3.45
N GLY A 38 -18.15 31.81 -3.30
CA GLY A 38 -18.57 33.18 -3.04
C GLY A 38 -17.45 34.21 -3.15
N ASN A 39 -17.06 34.53 -4.37
CA ASN A 39 -16.97 35.90 -4.90
C ASN A 39 -16.22 35.90 -6.24
N ASP A 40 -16.82 36.62 -7.17
CA ASP A 40 -16.35 36.90 -8.51
C ASP A 40 -15.05 37.74 -8.53
N ASP A 41 -14.33 37.60 -9.65
CA ASP A 41 -13.42 38.57 -10.28
C ASP A 41 -12.28 39.20 -9.44
N ASP A 42 -11.08 38.60 -9.50
CA ASP A 42 -9.79 39.29 -9.76
C ASP A 42 -8.56 38.43 -9.36
N TRP A 43 -8.10 37.50 -10.22
CA TRP A 43 -6.68 37.09 -10.16
C TRP A 43 -6.07 36.63 -11.49
N LEU A 44 -6.68 36.95 -12.63
CA LEU A 44 -6.26 36.44 -13.94
C LEU A 44 -5.39 37.39 -14.78
N PHE A 45 -4.76 38.42 -14.21
CA PHE A 45 -3.73 39.19 -14.92
C PHE A 45 -2.59 39.73 -14.02
N LYS A 46 -1.38 39.64 -14.59
CA LYS A 46 -0.05 40.15 -14.16
C LYS A 46 0.71 39.22 -13.21
N THR A 47 1.91 38.72 -13.52
CA THR A 47 2.98 39.28 -14.36
C THR A 47 3.84 38.21 -15.03
N VAL A 48 4.00 38.32 -16.36
CA VAL A 48 5.30 38.09 -17.01
C VAL A 48 6.11 39.39 -16.89
N ARG A 49 7.41 39.20 -16.68
CA ARG A 49 8.50 40.14 -16.40
C ARG A 49 8.54 41.43 -17.24
N GLY A 50 9.14 42.46 -16.64
CA GLY A 50 10.03 43.40 -17.34
C GLY A 50 9.93 44.84 -16.87
N GLY A 51 10.90 45.28 -16.07
CA GLY A 51 11.13 46.70 -15.83
C GLY A 51 12.38 46.95 -14.99
N PRO A 52 13.42 47.56 -15.58
CA PRO A 52 14.27 48.54 -14.93
C PRO A 52 13.90 49.95 -15.40
N GLY A 53 14.13 50.95 -14.56
CA GLY A 53 14.24 52.35 -14.99
C GLY A 53 13.32 53.32 -14.25
N GLU A 54 13.87 53.96 -13.23
CA GLU A 54 13.50 55.31 -12.83
C GLU A 54 13.82 56.31 -13.95
N GLY A 55 13.02 57.37 -14.08
CA GLY A 55 13.46 58.61 -14.72
C GLY A 55 12.42 59.34 -15.60
N GLY A 56 11.63 60.23 -14.98
CA GLY A 56 11.54 61.63 -15.38
C GLY A 56 10.74 62.10 -16.62
N PHE A 57 9.73 62.92 -16.32
CA PHE A 57 9.27 64.13 -17.04
C PHE A 57 8.36 64.05 -18.29
N GLY A 58 7.11 64.50 -18.10
CA GLY A 58 6.58 65.73 -18.73
C GLY A 58 5.71 65.63 -19.99
N GLY A 59 4.49 66.18 -19.91
CA GLY A 59 3.87 66.89 -21.05
C GLY A 59 2.54 66.36 -21.62
N SER A 60 1.43 66.92 -21.11
CA SER A 60 0.21 67.38 -21.82
C SER A 60 -0.44 66.58 -22.98
N GLN A 61 -1.71 66.24 -22.76
CA GLN A 61 -2.75 65.78 -23.71
C GLN A 61 -3.08 66.83 -24.80
N PRO A 62 -3.53 66.43 -26.01
CA PRO A 62 -4.93 66.68 -26.44
C PRO A 62 -5.49 65.55 -27.39
N PRO A 63 -6.77 65.57 -27.87
CA PRO A 63 -7.64 64.38 -27.94
C PRO A 63 -7.90 63.78 -29.35
N GLU A 64 -8.64 62.67 -29.34
CA GLU A 64 -9.16 61.86 -30.47
C GLU A 64 -9.76 62.65 -31.65
N PRO A 65 -9.87 62.00 -32.84
CA PRO A 65 -11.24 61.76 -33.33
C PRO A 65 -11.51 60.44 -34.09
N ALA A 66 -12.74 59.96 -33.87
CA ALA A 66 -13.80 59.45 -34.78
C ALA A 66 -13.57 58.48 -35.97
N VAL A 67 -14.47 57.48 -35.97
CA VAL A 67 -14.82 56.42 -36.95
C VAL A 67 -15.28 56.97 -38.32
N PRO A 68 -15.27 56.14 -39.39
CA PRO A 68 -16.53 56.01 -40.16
C PRO A 68 -16.89 54.59 -40.64
N ARG A 69 -18.20 54.41 -40.83
CA ARG A 69 -18.90 53.29 -41.50
C ARG A 69 -19.10 53.60 -43.00
N SER A 70 -19.19 52.58 -43.86
CA SER A 70 -20.09 52.59 -45.03
C SER A 70 -20.32 51.18 -45.61
N SER A 71 -21.43 51.05 -46.35
CA SER A 71 -22.22 49.86 -46.70
C SER A 71 -22.39 49.61 -48.21
N ALA A 72 -22.97 48.44 -48.55
CA ALA A 72 -23.77 48.07 -49.77
C ALA A 72 -23.00 47.37 -50.92
N ARG A 73 -23.52 46.41 -51.73
CA ARG A 73 -24.83 45.77 -52.03
C ARG A 73 -24.51 44.48 -52.86
N GLU A 74 -25.09 43.30 -52.61
CA GLU A 74 -26.28 42.70 -53.28
C GLU A 74 -25.98 41.80 -54.51
N LEU A 75 -26.40 40.51 -54.44
CA LEU A 75 -26.94 39.65 -55.52
C LEU A 75 -27.34 38.26 -54.94
N GLU A 76 -28.65 37.93 -54.98
CA GLU A 76 -29.26 36.64 -54.56
C GLU A 76 -29.48 35.64 -55.76
N PRO A 77 -30.31 34.56 -55.69
CA PRO A 77 -29.95 33.14 -55.47
C PRO A 77 -30.43 32.20 -56.63
N PRO A 78 -30.43 30.84 -56.53
CA PRO A 78 -31.59 30.15 -55.94
C PRO A 78 -31.35 28.77 -55.23
N ARG A 79 -32.06 28.61 -54.09
CA ARG A 79 -32.94 27.51 -53.62
C ARG A 79 -32.54 26.01 -53.76
N GLY A 80 -32.50 25.34 -52.60
CA GLY A 80 -32.85 23.92 -52.40
C GLY A 80 -33.08 23.61 -50.91
N LYS A 81 -34.31 23.23 -50.53
CA LYS A 81 -34.84 23.12 -49.14
C LYS A 81 -34.49 21.79 -48.46
N ALA A 82 -34.12 21.82 -47.17
CA ALA A 82 -34.59 20.89 -46.13
C ALA A 82 -34.25 21.45 -44.73
N GLY A 83 -35.27 21.62 -43.88
CA GLY A 83 -35.25 22.50 -42.71
C GLY A 83 -34.43 22.01 -41.51
N ARG A 84 -33.70 22.95 -40.90
CA ARG A 84 -33.27 22.90 -39.51
C ARG A 84 -34.46 23.23 -38.61
N LEU A 85 -34.83 22.31 -37.73
CA LEU A 85 -35.61 22.62 -36.54
C LEU A 85 -34.65 23.18 -35.47
N ASN A 86 -34.85 24.45 -35.12
CA ASN A 86 -34.18 25.12 -34.01
C ASN A 86 -34.69 24.52 -32.69
N PHE A 87 -33.81 23.87 -31.93
CA PHE A 87 -33.96 23.79 -30.47
C PHE A 87 -32.88 24.67 -29.85
N ALA A 88 -33.32 25.81 -29.32
CA ALA A 88 -32.51 26.66 -28.45
C ALA A 88 -32.08 25.84 -27.23
N LEU A 89 -30.78 25.56 -27.12
CA LEU A 89 -30.17 24.94 -25.95
C LEU A 89 -30.10 25.99 -24.82
N PRO A 90 -30.61 25.71 -23.61
CA PRO A 90 -30.48 26.66 -22.50
C PRO A 90 -29.06 26.64 -21.94
N THR A 91 -28.40 27.80 -21.94
CA THR A 91 -27.04 28.06 -21.43
C THR A 91 -26.93 28.15 -19.90
N LYS A 92 -27.83 27.51 -19.16
CA LYS A 92 -27.69 27.33 -17.70
C LYS A 92 -27.59 25.85 -17.40
N ARG A 93 -26.42 25.41 -16.90
CA ARG A 93 -26.28 24.13 -16.20
C ARG A 93 -27.40 24.04 -15.16
N ARG A 94 -28.43 23.23 -15.44
CA ARG A 94 -29.39 22.82 -14.40
C ARG A 94 -28.54 22.24 -13.28
N LYS A 95 -28.63 22.80 -12.07
CA LYS A 95 -28.22 22.06 -10.87
C LYS A 95 -28.86 20.69 -11.01
N LEU A 96 -28.04 19.65 -11.14
CA LEU A 96 -28.48 18.26 -11.14
C LEU A 96 -29.34 18.10 -9.88
N ALA A 97 -30.65 18.06 -10.05
CA ALA A 97 -31.53 17.55 -9.03
C ALA A 97 -30.99 16.16 -8.70
N GLY A 98 -30.73 15.91 -7.41
CA GLY A 98 -30.08 14.71 -6.93
C GLY A 98 -30.66 13.47 -7.61
N GLY A 99 -29.79 12.48 -7.86
CA GLY A 99 -30.24 11.15 -8.31
C GLY A 99 -31.46 10.68 -7.51
N PRO A 100 -32.30 9.79 -8.08
CA PRO A 100 -33.62 9.47 -7.55
C PRO A 100 -33.58 9.38 -6.01
N ALA A 101 -34.48 10.13 -5.36
CA ALA A 101 -34.56 10.14 -3.90
C ALA A 101 -34.52 8.69 -3.37
N PRO A 102 -33.87 8.42 -2.24
CA PRO A 102 -33.53 7.05 -1.81
C PRO A 102 -34.71 6.05 -1.92
N ARG A 103 -35.93 6.47 -1.56
CA ARG A 103 -37.18 5.72 -1.77
C ARG A 103 -37.42 5.26 -3.21
N ALA A 104 -37.25 6.15 -4.19
CA ALA A 104 -37.40 5.84 -5.62
C ALA A 104 -36.36 4.83 -6.12
N ALA A 105 -35.23 4.63 -5.42
CA ALA A 105 -34.24 3.62 -5.80
C ALA A 105 -34.64 2.21 -5.33
N ALA A 106 -35.09 2.02 -4.08
CA ALA A 106 -35.62 0.73 -3.64
C ALA A 106 -36.88 0.34 -4.40
N ASP A 107 -37.81 1.28 -4.61
CA ASP A 107 -39.04 1.02 -5.37
C ASP A 107 -38.71 0.49 -6.77
N ARG A 108 -37.74 1.12 -7.46
CA ARG A 108 -37.30 0.68 -8.79
C ARG A 108 -36.59 -0.68 -8.74
N LEU A 109 -35.71 -0.92 -7.78
CA LEU A 109 -35.07 -2.24 -7.62
C LEU A 109 -36.13 -3.33 -7.39
N ALA A 110 -37.10 -3.07 -6.52
CA ALA A 110 -38.23 -3.96 -6.24
C ALA A 110 -39.12 -4.20 -7.47
N ALA A 111 -39.24 -3.21 -8.36
CA ALA A 111 -39.90 -3.32 -9.66
C ALA A 111 -39.04 -4.02 -10.75
N GLY A 112 -37.91 -4.61 -10.37
CA GLY A 112 -37.04 -5.38 -11.26
C GLY A 112 -35.96 -4.56 -11.98
N TYR A 113 -35.72 -3.30 -11.58
CA TYR A 113 -34.63 -2.52 -12.17
C TYR A 113 -33.27 -3.06 -11.75
N GLN A 114 -32.32 -3.06 -12.67
CA GLN A 114 -30.93 -3.39 -12.41
C GLN A 114 -30.11 -2.14 -12.01
N PRO A 115 -29.09 -2.30 -11.16
CA PRO A 115 -28.16 -1.22 -10.86
C PRO A 115 -27.41 -0.70 -12.09
N ALA A 116 -27.32 0.63 -12.23
CA ALA A 116 -26.48 1.27 -13.25
C ALA A 116 -24.99 0.98 -13.00
N VAL A 117 -24.35 0.31 -13.96
CA VAL A 117 -22.93 -0.01 -13.91
C VAL A 117 -22.20 0.82 -14.95
N LEU A 118 -21.37 1.74 -14.46
CA LEU A 118 -20.39 2.50 -15.23
C LEU A 118 -19.04 2.30 -14.57
N LYS A 119 -18.03 1.94 -15.35
CA LYS A 119 -16.65 1.76 -14.84
C LYS A 119 -15.65 2.43 -15.77
N VAL A 120 -14.70 3.16 -15.19
CA VAL A 120 -13.46 3.53 -15.89
C VAL A 120 -12.48 2.38 -15.67
N ILE A 121 -12.12 1.70 -16.75
CA ILE A 121 -11.33 0.46 -16.68
C ILE A 121 -9.85 0.68 -16.96
N SER A 122 -9.49 1.70 -17.76
CA SER A 122 -8.09 2.05 -17.99
C SER A 122 -7.93 3.49 -18.48
N TYR A 123 -6.69 3.97 -18.45
CA TYR A 123 -6.25 5.19 -19.13
C TYR A 123 -5.16 4.84 -20.15
N GLY A 124 -5.08 5.61 -21.24
CA GLY A 124 -4.05 5.50 -22.25
C GLY A 124 -3.19 6.77 -22.36
N HIS A 125 -1.94 6.60 -22.77
CA HIS A 125 -1.01 7.68 -23.12
C HIS A 125 -0.48 7.44 -24.54
N GLY A 126 -0.48 8.49 -25.36
CA GLY A 126 0.03 8.44 -26.72
C GLY A 126 -0.91 7.76 -27.71
N VAL A 127 -0.61 7.97 -29.00
CA VAL A 127 -1.40 7.48 -30.13
C VAL A 127 -1.48 5.96 -30.17
N THR A 128 -0.37 5.25 -29.89
CA THR A 128 -0.30 3.79 -29.95
C THR A 128 -1.27 3.15 -28.96
N ARG A 129 -1.33 3.67 -27.72
CA ARG A 129 -2.23 3.13 -26.72
C ARG A 129 -3.68 3.49 -27.01
N ALA A 130 -3.94 4.71 -27.50
CA ALA A 130 -5.28 5.12 -27.93
C ALA A 130 -5.81 4.23 -29.07
N ALA A 131 -4.99 3.98 -30.09
CA ALA A 131 -5.29 3.06 -31.19
C ALA A 131 -5.56 1.63 -30.69
N ALA A 132 -4.72 1.11 -29.79
CA ALA A 132 -4.91 -0.22 -29.21
C ALA A 132 -6.22 -0.34 -28.42
N ILE A 133 -6.63 0.70 -27.69
CA ILE A 133 -7.94 0.74 -27.02
C ILE A 133 -9.06 0.76 -28.04
N GLY A 134 -8.99 1.61 -29.07
CA GLY A 134 -10.00 1.67 -30.12
C GLY A 134 -10.15 0.34 -30.88
N GLN A 135 -9.03 -0.28 -31.26
CA GLN A 135 -9.01 -1.60 -31.91
C GLN A 135 -9.53 -2.70 -30.99
N TYR A 136 -9.28 -2.61 -29.68
CA TYR A 136 -9.87 -3.52 -28.71
C TYR A 136 -11.41 -3.42 -28.69
N ILE A 137 -11.96 -2.20 -28.78
CA ILE A 137 -13.41 -1.97 -28.88
C ILE A 137 -13.97 -2.43 -30.23
N GLN A 138 -13.15 -2.48 -31.27
CA GLN A 138 -13.56 -2.92 -32.61
C GLN A 138 -13.49 -4.45 -32.79
N LYS A 139 -13.09 -5.19 -31.76
CA LYS A 139 -13.02 -6.65 -31.85
C LYS A 139 -14.39 -7.22 -32.22
N GLU A 140 -14.37 -8.35 -32.90
CA GLU A 140 -15.59 -9.08 -33.31
C GLU A 140 -16.48 -8.28 -34.30
N GLY A 141 -15.89 -7.35 -35.05
CA GLY A 141 -16.57 -6.63 -36.14
C GLY A 141 -17.44 -5.45 -35.68
N VAL A 142 -17.37 -5.06 -34.40
CA VAL A 142 -18.11 -3.91 -33.86
C VAL A 142 -17.59 -2.62 -34.47
N ALA A 143 -18.45 -1.82 -35.12
CA ALA A 143 -18.07 -0.49 -35.59
C ALA A 143 -18.08 0.55 -34.45
N LEU A 144 -17.16 1.52 -34.50
CA LEU A 144 -17.11 2.60 -33.52
C LEU A 144 -17.87 3.82 -34.03
N GLU A 145 -18.77 4.36 -33.23
CA GLU A 145 -19.39 5.66 -33.47
C GLU A 145 -18.62 6.76 -32.74
N THR A 146 -18.31 7.83 -33.44
CA THR A 146 -17.58 9.00 -32.91
C THR A 146 -18.53 10.07 -32.35
N HIS A 147 -17.98 11.01 -31.59
CA HIS A 147 -18.69 12.18 -31.05
C HIS A 147 -19.39 13.06 -32.09
N ASP A 148 -19.03 12.96 -33.37
CA ASP A 148 -19.65 13.65 -34.49
C ASP A 148 -20.46 12.70 -35.39
N ALA A 149 -20.87 11.56 -34.83
CA ALA A 149 -21.71 10.52 -35.46
C ALA A 149 -21.11 9.84 -36.71
N ARG A 150 -19.81 9.98 -36.97
CA ARG A 150 -19.11 9.16 -37.99
C ARG A 150 -18.92 7.73 -37.49
N ILE A 151 -19.10 6.75 -38.38
CA ILE A 151 -18.88 5.33 -38.12
C ILE A 151 -17.51 4.90 -38.63
N LEU A 152 -16.67 4.39 -37.72
CA LEU A 152 -15.35 3.84 -38.00
C LEU A 152 -15.46 2.31 -38.11
N ALA A 153 -15.64 1.83 -39.34
CA ALA A 153 -15.86 0.40 -39.63
C ALA A 153 -14.56 -0.43 -39.71
N THR A 154 -13.38 0.20 -39.85
CA THR A 154 -12.10 -0.51 -40.03
C THR A 154 -11.05 -0.10 -39.00
N GLN A 155 -10.07 -0.97 -38.75
CA GLN A 155 -8.96 -0.67 -37.83
C GLN A 155 -8.11 0.51 -38.33
N ALA A 156 -7.99 0.66 -39.65
CA ALA A 156 -7.30 1.79 -40.27
C ALA A 156 -8.02 3.11 -39.99
N ALA A 157 -9.35 3.14 -40.09
CA ALA A 157 -10.14 4.33 -39.76
C ALA A 157 -10.01 4.71 -38.28
N VAL A 158 -10.01 3.72 -37.38
CA VAL A 158 -9.76 3.94 -35.94
C VAL A 158 -8.36 4.50 -35.70
N ALA A 159 -7.33 3.92 -36.34
CA ALA A 159 -5.96 4.39 -36.19
C ALA A 159 -5.78 5.84 -36.67
N GLU A 160 -6.38 6.21 -37.79
CA GLU A 160 -6.32 7.57 -38.32
C GLU A 160 -7.07 8.57 -37.41
N GLU A 161 -8.24 8.21 -36.89
CA GLU A 161 -8.95 9.04 -35.91
C GLU A 161 -8.09 9.28 -34.64
N MET A 162 -7.48 8.23 -34.09
CA MET A 162 -6.62 8.35 -32.90
C MET A 162 -5.35 9.17 -33.18
N LYS A 163 -4.83 9.10 -34.41
CA LYS A 163 -3.72 9.96 -34.87
C LYS A 163 -4.14 11.42 -34.92
N GLN A 164 -5.35 11.75 -35.36
CA GLN A 164 -5.86 13.12 -35.29
C GLN A 164 -5.98 13.62 -33.85
N TRP A 165 -6.46 12.77 -32.92
CA TRP A 165 -6.55 13.11 -31.50
C TRP A 165 -5.18 13.39 -30.87
N SER A 166 -4.13 12.70 -31.35
CA SER A 166 -2.78 12.83 -30.80
C SER A 166 -2.19 14.24 -30.83
N LYS A 167 -2.71 15.12 -31.72
CA LYS A 167 -2.36 16.54 -31.76
C LYS A 167 -2.64 17.27 -30.44
N GLY A 168 -3.65 16.81 -29.68
CA GLY A 168 -4.04 17.36 -28.38
C GLY A 168 -3.46 16.64 -27.16
N PHE A 169 -2.67 15.58 -27.36
CA PHE A 169 -2.13 14.77 -26.25
C PHE A 169 -1.02 15.49 -25.49
N ASP A 170 -0.82 15.09 -24.23
CA ASP A 170 0.21 15.65 -23.37
C ASP A 170 1.59 15.27 -23.94
N LYS A 171 2.42 16.29 -24.23
CA LYS A 171 3.76 16.09 -24.80
C LYS A 171 4.78 15.68 -23.76
N ARG A 172 4.44 15.76 -22.47
CA ARG A 172 5.35 15.34 -21.39
C ARG A 172 5.50 13.82 -21.40
N ARG A 173 6.72 13.35 -21.21
CA ARG A 173 7.00 11.94 -20.95
C ARG A 173 6.51 11.56 -19.56
N GLU A 174 6.31 10.26 -19.36
CA GLU A 174 6.21 9.66 -18.03
C GLU A 174 7.41 10.07 -17.18
N SER A 175 7.18 10.24 -15.88
CA SER A 175 8.26 10.58 -14.96
C SER A 175 9.20 9.39 -14.77
N ASP A 176 10.49 9.70 -14.83
CA ASP A 176 11.54 8.78 -14.41
C ASP A 176 11.51 8.71 -12.88
N ASP A 177 11.00 7.62 -12.32
CA ASP A 177 10.70 7.49 -10.88
C ASP A 177 11.77 6.74 -10.12
N VAL A 178 12.46 5.82 -10.79
CA VAL A 178 13.54 5.01 -10.22
C VAL A 178 14.61 4.80 -11.29
N ALA A 179 15.87 4.84 -10.90
CA ALA A 179 16.98 4.56 -11.79
C ALA A 179 18.08 3.80 -11.05
N THR A 180 18.94 3.15 -11.84
CA THR A 180 20.11 2.44 -11.35
C THR A 180 21.34 3.31 -11.60
N PHE A 181 22.26 3.33 -10.65
CA PHE A 181 23.47 4.15 -10.65
C PHE A 181 24.68 3.28 -10.31
N ARG A 182 25.82 3.64 -10.88
CA ARG A 182 27.14 3.19 -10.50
C ARG A 182 27.79 4.30 -9.68
N LEU A 183 28.14 4.01 -8.44
CA LEU A 183 28.92 4.88 -7.57
C LEU A 183 30.31 4.29 -7.38
N SER A 184 31.34 5.12 -7.57
CA SER A 184 32.74 4.80 -7.29
C SER A 184 33.43 6.03 -6.70
N VAL A 185 34.34 5.82 -5.76
CA VAL A 185 35.19 6.87 -5.18
C VAL A 185 36.64 6.54 -5.54
N ALA A 186 37.35 7.48 -6.15
CA ALA A 186 38.72 7.22 -6.62
C ALA A 186 39.66 6.89 -5.44
N GLY A 187 40.40 5.79 -5.54
CA GLY A 187 41.29 5.29 -4.49
C GLY A 187 40.59 4.56 -3.34
N GLU A 188 39.28 4.34 -3.44
CA GLU A 188 38.49 3.66 -2.41
C GLU A 188 38.10 2.24 -2.85
N GLU A 189 38.69 1.24 -2.20
CA GLU A 189 38.40 -0.18 -2.47
C GLU A 189 37.62 -0.83 -1.31
N ASN A 190 37.48 -0.12 -0.17
CA ASN A 190 36.79 -0.63 1.00
C ASN A 190 35.26 -0.58 0.82
N ALA A 191 34.62 -1.75 0.90
CA ALA A 191 33.18 -1.90 0.80
C ALA A 191 32.42 -1.12 1.89
N GLU A 192 32.93 -1.03 3.12
CA GLU A 192 32.29 -0.28 4.20
C GLU A 192 32.28 1.23 3.91
N ARG A 193 33.40 1.77 3.39
CA ARG A 193 33.49 3.17 3.01
C ARG A 193 32.60 3.49 1.81
N LEU A 194 32.48 2.58 0.83
CA LEU A 194 31.52 2.73 -0.26
C LEU A 194 30.06 2.62 0.22
N SER A 195 29.78 1.78 1.21
CA SER A 195 28.47 1.69 1.87
C SER A 195 28.09 3.04 2.49
N LEU A 196 28.99 3.65 3.26
CA LEU A 196 28.82 5.00 3.80
C LEU A 196 28.62 6.05 2.70
N ALA A 197 29.36 5.95 1.59
CA ALA A 197 29.18 6.82 0.42
C ALA A 197 27.77 6.72 -0.16
N VAL A 198 27.22 5.51 -0.31
CA VAL A 198 25.85 5.31 -0.80
C VAL A 198 24.85 5.94 0.17
N GLN A 199 24.99 5.68 1.47
CA GLN A 199 24.10 6.21 2.50
C GLN A 199 24.07 7.75 2.48
N ALA A 200 25.24 8.39 2.43
CA ALA A 200 25.35 9.85 2.36
C ALA A 200 24.80 10.41 1.04
N GLY A 201 25.20 9.83 -0.09
CA GLY A 201 24.85 10.34 -1.42
C GLY A 201 23.35 10.27 -1.72
N PHE A 202 22.67 9.23 -1.24
CA PHE A 202 21.25 8.99 -1.53
C PHE A 202 20.32 9.28 -0.35
N ALA A 203 20.82 9.91 0.72
CA ALA A 203 20.03 10.33 1.88
C ALA A 203 18.78 11.13 1.48
N GLY A 204 17.64 10.79 2.11
CA GLY A 204 16.33 11.38 1.83
C GLY A 204 15.56 10.80 0.64
N HIS A 205 16.16 9.83 -0.07
CA HIS A 205 15.55 9.04 -1.15
C HIS A 205 15.35 7.58 -0.71
N GLY A 206 14.46 6.84 -1.38
CA GLY A 206 14.43 5.38 -1.24
C GLY A 206 15.53 4.78 -2.10
N PHE A 207 16.44 4.00 -1.53
CA PHE A 207 17.48 3.33 -2.30
C PHE A 207 17.79 1.93 -1.75
N ALA A 208 18.41 1.12 -2.61
CA ALA A 208 19.02 -0.16 -2.27
C ALA A 208 20.28 -0.30 -3.11
N TYR A 209 21.30 -0.97 -2.59
CA TYR A 209 22.59 -1.08 -3.27
C TYR A 209 23.23 -2.44 -3.07
N ARG A 210 24.15 -2.76 -3.97
CA ARG A 210 25.05 -3.91 -3.89
C ARG A 210 26.45 -3.40 -4.19
N ILE A 211 27.45 -3.88 -3.46
CA ILE A 211 28.84 -3.58 -3.73
C ILE A 211 29.41 -4.77 -4.50
N ASP A 212 29.93 -4.50 -5.68
CA ASP A 212 30.59 -5.49 -6.52
C ASP A 212 32.08 -5.22 -6.55
N THR A 213 32.88 -6.26 -6.35
CA THR A 213 34.30 -6.24 -6.63
C THR A 213 34.52 -6.55 -8.11
N LEU A 214 35.18 -5.65 -8.82
CA LEU A 214 35.54 -5.79 -10.22
C LEU A 214 36.76 -6.73 -10.36
N GLN A 215 37.00 -7.20 -11.59
CA GLN A 215 38.10 -8.13 -11.89
C GLN A 215 39.49 -7.54 -11.63
N ASP A 216 39.60 -6.21 -11.61
CA ASP A 216 40.82 -5.47 -11.32
C ASP A 216 41.04 -5.22 -9.81
N GLY A 217 40.18 -5.76 -8.94
CA GLY A 217 40.22 -5.59 -7.49
C GLY A 217 39.48 -4.35 -6.99
N SER A 218 39.04 -3.45 -7.88
CA SER A 218 38.32 -2.23 -7.47
C SER A 218 36.87 -2.51 -7.06
N SER A 219 36.38 -1.83 -6.03
CA SER A 219 35.00 -1.98 -5.54
C SER A 219 34.09 -0.89 -6.10
N VAL A 220 32.87 -1.27 -6.51
CA VAL A 220 31.88 -0.35 -7.07
C VAL A 220 30.51 -0.63 -6.49
N ALA A 221 29.80 0.43 -6.07
CA ALA A 221 28.43 0.31 -5.61
C ALA A 221 27.44 0.45 -6.79
N ARG A 222 26.62 -0.57 -7.03
CA ARG A 222 25.41 -0.48 -7.86
C ARG A 222 24.24 -0.09 -6.98
N VAL A 223 23.63 1.06 -7.24
CA VAL A 223 22.56 1.64 -6.42
C VAL A 223 21.29 1.79 -7.25
N VAL A 224 20.18 1.22 -6.81
CA VAL A 224 18.84 1.53 -7.32
C VAL A 224 18.24 2.58 -6.40
N ALA A 225 17.85 3.75 -6.92
CA ALA A 225 17.30 4.83 -6.11
C ALA A 225 16.05 5.48 -6.73
N THR A 226 15.14 5.94 -5.87
CA THR A 226 14.00 6.76 -6.26
C THR A 226 14.48 8.14 -6.69
N MET A 227 13.95 8.64 -7.79
CA MET A 227 14.30 9.97 -8.29
C MET A 227 13.68 11.07 -7.42
N ALA A 228 12.50 10.82 -6.86
CA ALA A 228 11.89 11.72 -5.88
C ALA A 228 12.42 11.44 -4.47
N GLY A 229 12.66 12.51 -3.72
CA GLY A 229 13.11 12.45 -2.33
C GLY A 229 12.81 13.76 -1.60
N HIS A 230 13.37 13.90 -0.42
CA HIS A 230 13.26 15.10 0.38
C HIS A 230 14.52 15.30 1.22
N SER A 231 14.82 16.55 1.55
CA SER A 231 15.76 16.91 2.60
C SER A 231 14.99 17.52 3.77
N VAL A 232 15.49 17.32 4.98
CA VAL A 232 14.98 18.03 6.17
C VAL A 232 15.85 19.25 6.36
N VAL A 233 15.24 20.44 6.31
CA VAL A 233 15.89 21.71 6.60
C VAL A 233 15.42 22.16 7.98
N ARG A 234 16.36 22.38 8.89
CA ARG A 234 16.08 22.88 10.22
C ARG A 234 15.80 24.37 10.17
N GLY A 235 14.55 24.75 10.39
CA GLY A 235 14.14 26.14 10.53
C GLY A 235 13.87 26.50 11.98
N GLU A 236 13.85 27.80 12.29
CA GLU A 236 13.51 28.33 13.63
C GLU A 236 12.11 27.89 14.12
N ASN A 237 11.22 27.48 13.21
CA ASN A 237 9.85 27.02 13.50
C ASN A 237 9.68 25.48 13.40
N GLY A 238 10.79 24.72 13.43
CA GLY A 238 10.82 23.25 13.31
C GLY A 238 11.33 22.73 11.96
N ASP A 239 11.45 21.41 11.88
CA ASP A 239 11.97 20.71 10.69
C ASP A 239 11.04 20.82 9.47
N GLU A 240 11.53 21.44 8.39
CA GLU A 240 10.80 21.55 7.13
C GLU A 240 11.27 20.49 6.12
N LYS A 241 10.33 19.69 5.59
CA LYS A 241 10.62 18.71 4.53
C LYS A 241 10.63 19.38 3.16
N LYS A 242 11.82 19.74 2.67
CA LYS A 242 12.01 20.28 1.32
C LYS A 242 12.09 19.15 0.30
N LYS A 243 11.04 19.02 -0.52
CA LYS A 243 10.99 18.00 -1.58
C LYS A 243 11.95 18.36 -2.71
N HIS A 244 12.74 17.39 -3.17
CA HIS A 244 13.58 17.54 -4.35
C HIS A 244 13.52 16.29 -5.23
N ARG A 245 13.87 16.44 -6.51
CA ARG A 245 13.94 15.34 -7.45
C ARG A 245 15.33 15.31 -8.10
N PHE A 246 15.91 14.13 -8.25
CA PHE A 246 17.06 13.93 -9.10
C PHE A 246 16.66 14.18 -10.56
N HIS A 247 17.49 14.95 -11.24
CA HIS A 247 17.32 15.23 -12.66
C HIS A 247 18.49 14.63 -13.42
N LEU A 248 18.20 13.96 -14.53
CA LEU A 248 19.20 13.48 -15.49
C LEU A 248 19.33 14.50 -16.62
N SER A 249 20.54 14.65 -17.17
CA SER A 249 20.78 15.46 -18.36
C SER A 249 20.15 14.83 -19.60
N ASP A 250 19.61 15.67 -20.49
CA ASP A 250 18.76 15.23 -21.62
C ASP A 250 19.56 14.78 -22.88
N ARG A 251 20.87 14.47 -22.75
CA ARG A 251 21.71 14.14 -23.90
C ARG A 251 21.59 12.66 -24.27
N ARG A 252 20.95 12.42 -25.43
CA ARG A 252 20.98 11.21 -26.28
C ARG A 252 21.75 10.03 -25.67
N GLN A 253 21.00 9.13 -25.03
CA GLN A 253 21.28 7.74 -24.59
C GLN A 253 22.68 7.28 -24.13
N GLN A 254 23.80 7.74 -24.70
CA GLN A 254 25.15 7.26 -24.44
C GLN A 254 25.90 8.01 -23.32
N ASP A 255 25.49 9.23 -22.94
CA ASP A 255 26.20 10.02 -21.92
C ASP A 255 25.23 10.71 -20.94
N ARG A 256 24.21 9.96 -20.50
CA ARG A 256 23.28 10.42 -19.45
C ARG A 256 24.07 10.57 -18.14
N GLN A 257 23.94 11.73 -17.51
CA GLN A 257 24.55 12.02 -16.20
C GLN A 257 23.51 12.70 -15.31
N PHE A 258 23.77 12.77 -14.01
CA PHE A 258 23.01 13.69 -13.17
C PHE A 258 23.17 15.13 -13.66
N SER A 259 22.13 15.94 -13.51
CA SER A 259 22.21 17.38 -13.68
C SER A 259 23.30 17.95 -12.76
N ALA A 260 23.97 19.03 -13.17
CA ALA A 260 25.04 19.64 -12.37
C ALA A 260 24.63 19.91 -10.90
N PRO A 261 23.42 20.43 -10.60
CA PRO A 261 22.99 20.61 -9.21
C PRO A 261 22.84 19.29 -8.44
N THR A 262 22.29 18.24 -9.06
CA THR A 262 22.16 16.93 -8.43
C THR A 262 23.53 16.29 -8.17
N ARG A 263 24.44 16.39 -9.15
CA ARG A 263 25.79 15.85 -9.01
C ARG A 263 26.57 16.54 -7.90
N ALA A 264 26.54 17.88 -7.84
CA ALA A 264 27.21 18.64 -6.79
C ALA A 264 26.67 18.28 -5.40
N MET A 265 25.35 18.18 -5.25
CA MET A 265 24.74 17.79 -3.97
C MET A 265 25.15 16.38 -3.52
N ILE A 266 25.16 15.40 -4.42
CA ILE A 266 25.59 14.04 -4.08
C ILE A 266 27.10 14.02 -3.75
N ALA A 267 27.92 14.72 -4.54
CA ALA A 267 29.37 14.76 -4.33
C ALA A 267 29.75 15.44 -3.01
N SER A 268 29.15 16.59 -2.66
CA SER A 268 29.39 17.29 -1.39
C SER A 268 29.04 16.41 -0.19
N ARG A 269 27.88 15.74 -0.19
CA ARG A 269 27.48 14.84 0.91
C ARG A 269 28.47 13.70 1.12
N ILE A 270 28.93 13.08 0.03
CA ILE A 270 29.90 11.98 0.08
C ILE A 270 31.28 12.48 0.52
N ALA A 271 31.72 13.62 -0.02
CA ALA A 271 32.98 14.28 0.31
C ALA A 271 33.06 14.62 1.81
N GLU A 272 32.00 15.24 2.34
CA GLU A 272 31.88 15.60 3.76
C GLU A 272 31.92 14.35 4.66
N THR A 273 31.20 13.29 4.29
CA THR A 273 31.11 12.07 5.11
C THR A 273 32.42 11.27 5.11
N LEU A 274 33.12 11.19 3.98
CA LEU A 274 34.32 10.36 3.82
C LEU A 274 35.63 11.13 4.02
N GLY A 275 35.59 12.46 4.12
CA GLY A 275 36.77 13.32 4.15
C GLY A 275 37.56 13.32 2.83
N VAL A 276 36.87 13.15 1.69
CA VAL A 276 37.48 13.13 0.35
C VAL A 276 37.12 14.38 -0.44
N LYS A 277 37.83 14.66 -1.53
CA LYS A 277 37.48 15.77 -2.43
C LYS A 277 36.28 15.40 -3.32
N GLU A 278 35.42 16.37 -3.65
CA GLU A 278 34.24 16.12 -4.50
C GLU A 278 34.56 15.55 -5.88
N ASP A 279 35.74 15.86 -6.43
CA ASP A 279 36.20 15.42 -7.75
C ASP A 279 36.56 13.92 -7.80
N THR A 280 36.77 13.28 -6.64
CA THR A 280 37.01 11.83 -6.55
C THR A 280 35.72 11.01 -6.62
N VAL A 281 34.56 11.64 -6.46
CA VAL A 281 33.25 10.98 -6.45
C VAL A 281 32.66 10.91 -7.86
N SER A 282 32.42 9.69 -8.35
CA SER A 282 31.78 9.45 -9.64
C SER A 282 30.47 8.70 -9.47
N VAL A 283 29.36 9.32 -9.88
CA VAL A 283 28.03 8.69 -9.91
C VAL A 283 27.45 8.73 -11.33
N LYS A 284 27.24 7.55 -11.93
CA LYS A 284 26.80 7.42 -13.33
C LYS A 284 25.53 6.57 -13.43
N PRO A 285 24.47 7.00 -14.14
CA PRO A 285 23.30 6.15 -14.35
C PRO A 285 23.64 4.93 -15.22
N ILE A 286 23.00 3.80 -14.94
CA ILE A 286 23.11 2.54 -15.67
C ILE A 286 21.75 2.23 -16.29
N GLY A 287 21.72 2.10 -17.62
CA GLY A 287 20.51 1.75 -18.36
C GLY A 287 19.44 2.84 -18.34
N GLU A 288 18.20 2.45 -18.63
CA GLU A 288 17.08 3.38 -18.66
C GLU A 288 16.38 3.46 -17.30
N PRO A 289 16.01 4.67 -16.84
CA PRO A 289 15.11 4.82 -15.70
C PRO A 289 13.79 4.09 -15.92
N SER A 290 13.07 3.82 -14.84
CA SER A 290 11.77 3.16 -14.87
C SER A 290 10.71 3.97 -14.14
N HIS A 291 9.44 3.65 -14.44
CA HIS A 291 8.28 4.38 -13.98
C HIS A 291 7.41 3.55 -13.03
N GLY A 292 6.95 4.19 -11.95
CA GLY A 292 6.05 3.61 -10.96
C GLY A 292 6.57 2.38 -10.22
N LYS A 293 5.71 1.79 -9.39
CA LYS A 293 6.03 0.59 -8.61
C LYS A 293 6.56 -0.58 -9.43
N ALA A 294 5.99 -0.80 -10.62
CA ALA A 294 6.44 -1.89 -11.51
C ALA A 294 7.89 -1.67 -11.96
N GLY A 295 8.29 -0.41 -12.21
CA GLY A 295 9.66 -0.03 -12.48
C GLY A 295 10.59 -0.31 -11.31
N VAL A 296 10.15 -0.06 -10.06
CA VAL A 296 10.93 -0.37 -8.86
C VAL A 296 11.18 -1.87 -8.74
N VAL A 297 10.12 -2.69 -8.90
CA VAL A 297 10.26 -4.16 -8.90
C VAL A 297 11.25 -4.59 -9.98
N PHE A 298 11.14 -4.05 -11.20
CA PHE A 298 12.04 -4.40 -12.30
C PHE A 298 13.51 -4.07 -11.99
N GLN A 299 13.82 -2.86 -11.51
CA GLN A 299 15.19 -2.45 -11.22
C GLN A 299 15.77 -3.21 -10.03
N LEU A 300 14.99 -3.39 -8.96
CA LEU A 300 15.42 -4.15 -7.78
C LEU A 300 15.63 -5.63 -8.11
N SER A 301 14.72 -6.28 -8.86
CA SER A 301 14.92 -7.67 -9.29
C SER A 301 16.19 -7.85 -10.13
N ARG A 302 16.59 -6.83 -10.90
CA ARG A 302 17.87 -6.82 -11.62
C ARG A 302 19.05 -6.64 -10.68
N LEU A 303 18.95 -5.73 -9.71
CA LEU A 303 19.98 -5.53 -8.70
C LEU A 303 20.22 -6.80 -7.87
N THR A 304 19.15 -7.52 -7.53
CA THR A 304 19.24 -8.74 -6.72
C THR A 304 19.53 -10.00 -7.52
N HIS A 305 19.67 -9.91 -8.86
CA HIS A 305 19.86 -11.08 -9.71
C HIS A 305 21.21 -11.77 -9.48
N ASP A 306 22.28 -10.98 -9.30
CA ASP A 306 23.65 -11.50 -9.12
C ASP A 306 24.12 -11.48 -7.65
N GLY A 307 23.21 -11.24 -6.69
CA GLY A 307 23.56 -11.22 -5.26
C GLY A 307 22.57 -10.40 -4.44
N ALA A 308 22.62 -10.58 -3.12
CA ALA A 308 21.78 -9.82 -2.21
C ALA A 308 22.09 -8.32 -2.28
N ALA A 309 21.06 -7.48 -2.15
CA ALA A 309 21.21 -6.03 -2.03
C ALA A 309 20.93 -5.60 -0.59
N ILE A 310 21.44 -4.45 -0.20
CA ILE A 310 21.21 -3.82 1.10
C ILE A 310 20.27 -2.63 0.85
N GLY A 311 19.13 -2.59 1.54
CA GLY A 311 18.24 -1.43 1.49
C GLY A 311 18.86 -0.22 2.20
N ALA A 312 18.29 0.98 2.00
CA ALA A 312 18.58 2.13 2.86
C ALA A 312 18.45 1.74 4.34
N ASP A 313 17.53 0.81 4.61
CA ASP A 313 17.67 -0.40 5.45
C ASP A 313 18.83 -0.57 6.42
N GLY A 314 19.95 -0.98 5.86
CA GLY A 314 20.65 -2.15 6.41
C GLY A 314 19.95 -3.48 6.08
N VAL A 315 18.61 -3.53 6.03
CA VAL A 315 17.86 -4.76 5.69
C VAL A 315 18.26 -5.32 4.34
N THR A 316 18.63 -6.60 4.35
CA THR A 316 19.01 -7.36 3.17
C THR A 316 17.79 -7.69 2.30
N ILE A 317 17.90 -7.42 0.99
CA ILE A 317 16.93 -7.71 -0.05
C ILE A 317 17.52 -8.82 -0.94
N ALA A 318 17.15 -10.06 -0.66
CA ALA A 318 17.63 -11.24 -1.38
C ALA A 318 16.53 -12.04 -2.10
N SER A 319 15.25 -11.77 -1.82
CA SER A 319 14.11 -12.53 -2.37
C SER A 319 13.15 -11.68 -3.18
N GLU A 320 12.38 -12.32 -4.07
CA GLU A 320 11.34 -11.63 -4.85
C GLU A 320 10.26 -11.02 -3.96
N GLU A 321 9.94 -11.65 -2.83
CA GLU A 321 9.03 -11.10 -1.84
C GLU A 321 9.59 -9.81 -1.23
N ALA A 322 10.85 -9.81 -0.79
CA ALA A 322 11.51 -8.62 -0.25
C ALA A 322 11.50 -7.48 -1.29
N VAL A 323 11.82 -7.77 -2.56
CA VAL A 323 11.72 -6.80 -3.66
C VAL A 323 10.31 -6.20 -3.77
N ARG A 324 9.26 -7.02 -3.70
CA ARG A 324 7.86 -6.56 -3.81
C ARG A 324 7.43 -5.74 -2.59
N GLN A 325 7.91 -6.08 -1.40
CA GLN A 325 7.68 -5.34 -0.16
C GLN A 325 8.37 -3.97 -0.21
N THR A 326 9.65 -3.90 -0.58
CA THR A 326 10.39 -2.64 -0.77
C THR A 326 9.73 -1.75 -1.83
N ALA A 327 9.32 -2.33 -2.96
CA ALA A 327 8.60 -1.58 -3.99
C ALA A 327 7.23 -1.07 -3.50
N GLN A 328 6.54 -1.80 -2.62
CA GLN A 328 5.29 -1.34 -1.99
C GLN A 328 5.52 -0.20 -1.01
N PHE A 329 6.65 -0.21 -0.29
CA PHE A 329 7.05 0.85 0.62
C PHE A 329 7.35 2.15 -0.15
N TRP A 330 8.10 2.06 -1.26
CA TRP A 330 8.47 3.23 -2.07
C TRP A 330 7.32 3.81 -2.91
N ASP A 331 6.26 3.05 -3.20
CA ASP A 331 5.17 3.47 -4.11
C ASP A 331 4.61 4.87 -3.81
N LYS A 332 4.51 5.24 -2.52
CA LYS A 332 4.00 6.56 -2.09
C LYS A 332 5.00 7.70 -2.24
N THR A 333 6.30 7.41 -2.29
CA THR A 333 7.38 8.42 -2.38
C THR A 333 7.76 8.75 -3.82
N LEU A 334 7.47 7.86 -4.80
CA LEU A 334 7.82 8.06 -6.22
C LEU A 334 7.24 9.34 -6.84
N ASN A 335 6.08 9.79 -6.34
CA ASN A 335 5.32 10.90 -6.93
C ASN A 335 5.17 10.74 -8.46
N SER A 336 4.83 9.51 -8.87
CA SER A 336 4.76 9.07 -10.25
C SER A 336 3.77 9.90 -11.06
N TYR A 337 4.24 10.45 -12.16
CA TYR A 337 3.44 11.13 -13.16
C TYR A 337 3.40 10.30 -14.44
N LYS A 338 2.20 9.86 -14.80
CA LYS A 338 1.89 9.26 -16.11
C LYS A 338 0.86 10.14 -16.79
N PRO A 339 1.15 10.69 -17.98
CA PRO A 339 0.14 11.40 -18.72
C PRO A 339 -1.04 10.49 -19.03
N ARG A 340 -2.23 11.08 -19.03
CA ARG A 340 -3.48 10.39 -19.37
C ARG A 340 -4.11 11.19 -20.50
N ASP A 341 -4.03 10.63 -21.70
CA ASP A 341 -4.54 11.25 -22.92
C ASP A 341 -5.92 10.72 -23.28
N THR A 342 -6.16 9.44 -23.00
CA THR A 342 -7.46 8.79 -23.22
C THR A 342 -7.92 8.07 -21.96
N MET A 343 -9.23 7.99 -21.79
CA MET A 343 -9.92 7.25 -20.74
C MET A 343 -10.79 6.19 -21.40
N HIS A 344 -10.68 4.94 -20.97
CA HIS A 344 -11.50 3.83 -21.42
C HIS A 344 -12.55 3.52 -20.36
N MET A 345 -13.83 3.64 -20.72
CA MET A 345 -14.96 3.35 -19.86
C MET A 345 -15.88 2.30 -20.46
N ILE A 346 -16.68 1.68 -19.58
CA ILE A 346 -17.75 0.77 -19.95
C ILE A 346 -19.06 1.18 -19.29
N LEU A 347 -20.15 1.06 -20.05
CA LEU A 347 -21.54 1.14 -19.60
C LEU A 347 -22.15 -0.25 -19.79
N SER A 348 -22.72 -0.82 -18.73
CA SER A 348 -23.20 -2.21 -18.78
C SER A 348 -24.70 -2.31 -18.54
N ALA A 349 -25.31 -3.33 -19.14
CA ALA A 349 -26.65 -3.82 -18.83
C ALA A 349 -26.66 -5.37 -18.81
N LYS A 350 -27.61 -5.99 -18.10
CA LYS A 350 -27.88 -7.44 -18.14
C LYS A 350 -28.15 -7.94 -19.56
N ALA A 351 -27.78 -9.20 -19.82
CA ALA A 351 -28.23 -9.89 -21.03
C ALA A 351 -29.77 -9.88 -21.13
N GLY A 352 -30.26 -9.85 -22.37
CA GLY A 352 -31.69 -9.79 -22.69
C GLY A 352 -32.30 -8.38 -22.79
N GLU A 353 -31.55 -7.33 -22.44
CA GLU A 353 -31.96 -5.94 -22.68
C GLU A 353 -31.79 -5.56 -24.17
N ASP A 354 -32.56 -4.57 -24.65
CA ASP A 354 -32.43 -4.05 -26.02
C ASP A 354 -31.05 -3.37 -26.21
N GLY A 355 -30.18 -4.02 -26.98
CA GLY A 355 -28.85 -3.48 -27.30
C GLY A 355 -28.91 -2.14 -28.04
N GLN A 356 -29.91 -1.91 -28.89
CA GLN A 356 -30.08 -0.63 -29.57
C GLN A 356 -30.53 0.46 -28.59
N ALA A 357 -31.38 0.13 -27.60
CA ALA A 357 -31.69 1.04 -26.50
C ALA A 357 -30.44 1.39 -25.68
N LEU A 358 -29.56 0.42 -25.42
CA LEU A 358 -28.30 0.67 -24.73
C LEU A 358 -27.39 1.60 -25.53
N VAL A 359 -27.27 1.40 -26.85
CA VAL A 359 -26.50 2.29 -27.74
C VAL A 359 -27.07 3.71 -27.72
N ARG A 360 -28.40 3.87 -27.82
CA ARG A 360 -29.05 5.20 -27.74
C ARG A 360 -28.82 5.87 -26.39
N ALA A 361 -28.92 5.12 -25.29
CA ALA A 361 -28.67 5.61 -23.94
C ALA A 361 -27.21 6.02 -23.74
N ALA A 362 -26.25 5.21 -24.24
CA ALA A 362 -24.83 5.53 -24.20
C ALA A 362 -24.50 6.77 -25.01
N ARG A 363 -25.06 6.90 -26.22
CA ARG A 363 -24.92 8.10 -27.06
C ARG A 363 -25.37 9.36 -26.32
N GLY A 364 -26.60 9.37 -25.82
CA GLY A 364 -27.15 10.51 -25.07
C GLY A 364 -26.29 10.87 -23.84
N PHE A 365 -25.88 9.86 -23.06
CA PHE A 365 -25.00 10.04 -21.92
C PHE A 365 -23.65 10.64 -22.31
N LEU A 366 -22.99 10.13 -23.35
CA LEU A 366 -21.66 10.58 -23.77
C LEU A 366 -21.70 12.03 -24.27
N HIS A 367 -22.69 12.40 -25.08
CA HIS A 367 -22.86 13.77 -25.55
C HIS A 367 -23.15 14.77 -24.42
N GLU A 368 -24.00 14.40 -23.45
CA GLU A 368 -24.30 15.28 -22.32
C GLU A 368 -23.12 15.39 -21.35
N GLN A 369 -22.42 14.29 -21.09
CA GLN A 369 -21.35 14.25 -20.10
C GLN A 369 -20.03 14.80 -20.63
N PHE A 370 -19.76 14.67 -21.92
CA PHE A 370 -18.48 14.99 -22.56
C PHE A 370 -18.63 15.96 -23.75
N PRO A 371 -19.33 17.10 -23.60
CA PRO A 371 -19.68 17.96 -24.73
C PRO A 371 -18.45 18.57 -25.45
N ASN A 372 -17.35 18.80 -24.72
CA ASN A 372 -16.13 19.39 -25.26
C ASN A 372 -15.00 18.36 -25.46
N HIS A 373 -15.29 17.06 -25.32
CA HIS A 373 -14.28 16.01 -25.43
C HIS A 373 -14.60 15.10 -26.60
N LYS A 374 -13.58 14.76 -27.38
CA LYS A 374 -13.72 13.72 -28.41
C LYS A 374 -13.94 12.38 -27.74
N PHE A 375 -14.87 11.60 -28.27
CA PHE A 375 -15.09 10.23 -27.86
C PHE A 375 -15.42 9.35 -29.07
N ALA A 376 -15.20 8.05 -28.90
CA ALA A 376 -15.69 7.02 -29.79
C ALA A 376 -16.17 5.82 -28.97
N PHE A 377 -17.24 5.15 -29.39
CA PHE A 377 -17.82 4.06 -28.61
C PHE A 377 -18.37 2.95 -29.52
N GLY A 378 -18.44 1.74 -28.98
CA GLY A 378 -18.98 0.56 -29.65
C GLY A 378 -19.63 -0.38 -28.62
N MET A 379 -20.61 -1.17 -29.06
CA MET A 379 -21.31 -2.13 -28.21
C MET A 379 -20.80 -3.54 -28.45
N HIS A 380 -20.45 -4.20 -27.36
CA HIS A 380 -20.08 -5.58 -27.23
C HIS A 380 -21.24 -6.39 -26.62
N ALA A 381 -21.52 -7.54 -27.21
CA ALA A 381 -22.51 -8.51 -26.75
C ALA A 381 -21.87 -9.86 -26.40
N ASP A 382 -20.56 -9.87 -26.21
CA ASP A 382 -19.60 -10.98 -26.34
C ASP A 382 -19.83 -12.15 -25.36
N MET A 383 -20.86 -12.09 -24.51
CA MET A 383 -21.26 -13.16 -23.60
C MET A 383 -22.79 -13.20 -23.39
N ALA A 384 -23.58 -12.49 -24.20
CA ALA A 384 -25.03 -12.40 -24.01
C ALA A 384 -25.72 -13.77 -24.07
N GLU A 385 -25.22 -14.65 -24.94
CA GLU A 385 -25.72 -16.02 -25.12
C GLU A 385 -25.32 -16.98 -23.99
N GLU A 386 -24.24 -16.68 -23.25
CA GLU A 386 -23.78 -17.46 -22.08
C GLU A 386 -24.27 -16.86 -20.73
N GLY A 387 -25.28 -15.99 -20.77
CA GLY A 387 -25.82 -15.33 -19.56
C GLY A 387 -24.97 -14.18 -19.02
N GLY A 388 -24.08 -13.62 -19.85
CA GLY A 388 -23.23 -12.47 -19.54
C GLY A 388 -23.96 -11.12 -19.58
N HIS A 389 -23.22 -10.04 -19.77
CA HIS A 389 -23.74 -8.68 -19.81
C HIS A 389 -23.46 -8.05 -21.18
N ILE A 390 -24.36 -7.22 -21.68
CA ILE A 390 -24.10 -6.35 -22.83
C ILE A 390 -23.38 -5.08 -22.34
N HIS A 391 -22.42 -4.61 -23.13
CA HIS A 391 -21.51 -3.54 -22.72
C HIS A 391 -21.25 -2.56 -23.85
N VAL A 392 -21.41 -1.26 -23.58
CA VAL A 392 -20.84 -0.22 -24.45
C VAL A 392 -19.48 0.16 -23.91
N HIS A 393 -18.45 -0.01 -24.73
CA HIS A 393 -17.13 0.52 -24.46
C HIS A 393 -16.97 1.88 -25.11
N ALA A 394 -16.45 2.85 -24.38
CA ALA A 394 -16.14 4.18 -24.91
C ALA A 394 -14.69 4.57 -24.59
N ILE A 395 -14.01 5.11 -25.60
CA ILE A 395 -12.73 5.81 -25.45
C ILE A 395 -13.01 7.31 -25.51
N VAL A 396 -12.52 8.06 -24.52
CA VAL A 396 -12.74 9.51 -24.39
C VAL A 396 -11.40 10.21 -24.27
N ALA A 397 -11.18 11.27 -25.05
CA ALA A 397 -10.03 12.15 -24.91
C ALA A 397 -10.10 12.88 -23.55
N VAL A 398 -9.08 12.71 -22.73
CA VAL A 398 -9.04 13.28 -21.36
C VAL A 398 -8.97 14.79 -21.42
N LYS A 399 -8.24 15.36 -22.38
CA LYS A 399 -8.19 16.80 -22.62
C LYS A 399 -9.26 17.16 -23.64
N GLY A 400 -10.14 18.09 -23.28
CA GLY A 400 -11.17 18.64 -24.15
C GLY A 400 -10.60 19.69 -25.10
N GLU A 401 -11.42 20.11 -26.06
CA GLU A 401 -11.10 21.18 -27.00
C GLU A 401 -11.02 22.55 -26.31
N ASP A 402 -11.70 22.70 -25.18
CA ASP A 402 -11.59 23.82 -24.24
C ASP A 402 -10.30 23.80 -23.38
N GLY A 403 -9.44 22.80 -23.57
CA GLY A 403 -8.22 22.59 -22.81
C GLY A 403 -8.42 21.98 -21.43
N GLN A 404 -9.65 21.80 -20.96
CA GLN A 404 -9.96 21.23 -19.66
C GLN A 404 -9.66 19.73 -19.64
N ARG A 405 -9.23 19.21 -18.48
CA ARG A 405 -8.88 17.80 -18.32
C ARG A 405 -9.85 17.06 -17.41
N LEU A 406 -10.29 15.89 -17.85
CA LEU A 406 -11.09 14.98 -17.03
C LEU A 406 -10.27 14.44 -15.85
N ARG A 407 -10.74 14.67 -14.63
CA ARG A 407 -10.22 14.07 -13.39
C ARG A 407 -11.35 13.49 -12.54
N PRO A 408 -12.06 12.46 -13.04
CA PRO A 408 -13.25 11.95 -12.36
C PRO A 408 -12.88 11.32 -11.01
N GLY A 409 -13.35 11.95 -9.93
CA GLY A 409 -13.30 11.37 -8.59
C GLY A 409 -14.49 10.45 -8.30
N PRO A 410 -14.51 9.78 -7.13
CA PRO A 410 -15.62 8.91 -6.75
C PRO A 410 -16.99 9.59 -6.69
N ALA A 411 -17.04 10.92 -6.47
CA ALA A 411 -18.27 11.70 -6.51
C ALA A 411 -18.79 11.87 -7.94
N GLN A 412 -17.92 12.29 -8.87
CA GLN A 412 -18.25 12.39 -10.29
C GLN A 412 -18.75 11.06 -10.86
N LEU A 413 -18.10 9.94 -10.52
CA LEU A 413 -18.53 8.62 -10.98
C LEU A 413 -19.90 8.18 -10.40
N ARG A 414 -20.37 8.79 -9.31
CA ARG A 414 -21.75 8.59 -8.84
C ARG A 414 -22.72 9.39 -9.69
N GLU A 415 -22.38 10.64 -10.01
CA GLU A 415 -23.18 11.51 -10.88
C GLU A 415 -23.30 10.91 -12.28
N TRP A 416 -22.21 10.42 -12.86
CA TRP A 416 -22.21 9.79 -14.18
C TRP A 416 -23.09 8.54 -14.21
N ARG A 417 -23.11 7.74 -13.12
CA ARG A 417 -24.03 6.59 -13.01
C ARG A 417 -25.49 7.01 -12.91
N ALA A 418 -25.78 8.11 -12.22
CA ALA A 418 -27.12 8.69 -12.18
C ALA A 418 -27.55 9.18 -13.56
N LEU A 419 -26.67 9.88 -14.28
CA LEU A 419 -26.93 10.37 -15.62
C LEU A 419 -27.14 9.23 -16.62
N TYR A 420 -26.27 8.22 -16.62
CA TYR A 420 -26.45 7.01 -17.43
C TYR A 420 -27.80 6.33 -17.15
N ALA A 421 -28.19 6.20 -15.88
CA ALA A 421 -29.49 5.60 -15.53
C ALA A 421 -30.68 6.42 -16.07
N GLN A 422 -30.57 7.75 -16.10
CA GLN A 422 -31.61 8.62 -16.68
C GLN A 422 -31.73 8.41 -18.19
N HIS A 423 -30.60 8.40 -18.91
CA HIS A 423 -30.58 8.12 -20.35
C HIS A 423 -31.11 6.72 -20.67
N ALA A 424 -30.74 5.72 -19.88
CA ALA A 424 -31.25 4.35 -20.04
C ALA A 424 -32.77 4.27 -19.82
N GLN A 425 -33.30 4.93 -18.79
CA GLN A 425 -34.74 4.98 -18.51
C GLN A 425 -35.52 5.69 -19.64
N ALA A 426 -34.96 6.75 -20.22
CA ALA A 426 -35.57 7.43 -21.36
C ALA A 426 -35.68 6.53 -22.61
N GLN A 427 -34.85 5.49 -22.69
CA GLN A 427 -34.90 4.46 -23.73
C GLN A 427 -35.73 3.22 -23.32
N GLY A 428 -36.47 3.30 -22.21
CA GLY A 428 -37.32 2.21 -21.70
C GLY A 428 -36.58 1.13 -20.93
N MET A 429 -35.27 1.27 -20.68
CA MET A 429 -34.49 0.26 -19.96
C MET A 429 -34.73 0.33 -18.45
N LYS A 430 -34.83 -0.82 -17.80
CA LYS A 430 -35.03 -0.92 -16.34
C LYS A 430 -33.71 -0.76 -15.59
N ILE A 431 -33.03 0.37 -15.73
CA ILE A 431 -31.73 0.65 -15.08
C ILE A 431 -31.88 1.77 -14.04
N VAL A 432 -31.39 1.59 -12.82
CA VAL A 432 -31.45 2.60 -11.74
C VAL A 432 -30.10 2.81 -11.07
N ALA A 433 -29.75 4.07 -10.80
CA ALA A 433 -28.52 4.38 -10.10
C ALA A 433 -28.65 4.09 -8.60
N THR A 434 -27.82 3.16 -8.11
CA THR A 434 -27.80 2.77 -6.68
C THR A 434 -26.37 2.77 -6.15
N SER A 435 -26.25 2.88 -4.82
CA SER A 435 -24.97 2.69 -4.14
C SER A 435 -24.83 1.23 -3.69
N ALA A 436 -23.59 0.75 -3.53
CA ALA A 436 -23.36 -0.57 -2.95
C ALA A 436 -23.87 -0.68 -1.49
N ALA A 437 -23.91 0.45 -0.77
CA ALA A 437 -24.48 0.52 0.58
C ALA A 437 -25.98 0.15 0.58
N TYR A 438 -26.67 0.35 -0.53
CA TYR A 438 -28.10 0.09 -0.70
C TYR A 438 -28.48 -1.40 -0.74
N ARG A 439 -27.48 -2.28 -0.90
CA ARG A 439 -27.67 -3.75 -0.90
C ARG A 439 -26.82 -4.47 0.16
N ALA A 440 -26.02 -3.73 0.93
CA ALA A 440 -25.03 -4.27 1.86
C ALA A 440 -24.20 -5.39 1.21
N SER A 441 -23.92 -5.29 -0.10
CA SER A 441 -23.19 -6.30 -0.86
C SER A 441 -21.69 -6.14 -0.63
N SER A 442 -20.98 -7.26 -0.56
CA SER A 442 -19.53 -7.27 -0.47
C SER A 442 -18.90 -6.76 -1.77
N GLN A 443 -17.59 -6.56 -1.75
CA GLN A 443 -16.86 -6.17 -2.95
C GLN A 443 -16.82 -7.34 -3.94
N SER A 444 -17.10 -7.04 -5.21
CA SER A 444 -16.98 -8.01 -6.30
C SER A 444 -15.52 -8.21 -6.73
N TYR A 445 -15.23 -9.29 -7.42
CA TYR A 445 -13.90 -9.59 -7.98
C TYR A 445 -13.69 -8.88 -9.33
N GLY A 446 -12.41 -8.67 -9.69
CA GLY A 446 -12.06 -7.99 -10.94
C GLY A 446 -11.86 -8.94 -12.12
N PRO A 447 -11.86 -8.41 -13.37
CA PRO A 447 -11.49 -9.20 -14.56
C PRO A 447 -10.11 -9.85 -14.47
N ARG A 448 -9.18 -9.21 -13.74
CA ARG A 448 -7.85 -9.74 -13.47
C ARG A 448 -7.90 -11.03 -12.66
N ASP A 449 -8.72 -11.08 -11.60
CA ASP A 449 -8.85 -12.29 -10.78
C ASP A 449 -9.42 -13.44 -11.60
N LYS A 450 -10.47 -13.16 -12.40
CA LYS A 450 -11.04 -14.13 -13.35
C LYS A 450 -9.99 -14.63 -14.34
N ALA A 451 -9.20 -13.73 -14.91
CA ALA A 451 -8.16 -14.09 -15.87
C ALA A 451 -7.03 -14.92 -15.25
N ILE A 452 -6.62 -14.61 -14.01
CA ILE A 452 -5.60 -15.38 -13.28
C ILE A 452 -6.07 -16.82 -13.11
N VAL A 453 -7.28 -17.02 -12.56
CA VAL A 453 -7.83 -18.36 -12.31
C VAL A 453 -8.09 -19.09 -13.62
N ALA A 454 -8.75 -18.44 -14.59
CA ALA A 454 -9.05 -19.06 -15.89
C ALA A 454 -7.79 -19.47 -16.65
N THR A 455 -6.72 -18.66 -16.63
CA THR A 455 -5.45 -19.00 -17.31
C THR A 455 -4.72 -20.14 -16.59
N ALA A 456 -4.84 -20.24 -15.27
CA ALA A 456 -4.24 -21.33 -14.50
C ALA A 456 -4.96 -22.67 -14.76
N GLU A 457 -6.29 -22.64 -14.91
CA GLU A 457 -7.11 -23.82 -15.15
C GLU A 457 -7.13 -24.24 -16.62
N LYS A 458 -7.19 -23.26 -17.53
CA LYS A 458 -7.18 -23.44 -18.99
C LYS A 458 -6.07 -22.55 -19.59
N PRO A 459 -4.84 -23.07 -19.70
CA PRO A 459 -3.73 -22.34 -20.32
C PRO A 459 -4.08 -21.88 -21.74
N ARG A 460 -3.60 -20.70 -22.13
CA ARG A 460 -3.98 -20.11 -23.41
C ARG A 460 -3.32 -20.83 -24.59
N PRO A 461 -4.05 -21.02 -25.71
CA PRO A 461 -3.51 -21.59 -26.93
C PRO A 461 -2.21 -20.91 -27.38
N GLY A 462 -1.16 -21.70 -27.64
CA GLY A 462 0.16 -21.24 -28.09
C GLY A 462 1.05 -20.63 -26.99
N ARG A 463 0.60 -20.57 -25.73
CA ARG A 463 1.40 -20.13 -24.56
C ARG A 463 1.26 -21.03 -23.33
N GLU A 464 0.84 -22.26 -23.54
CA GLU A 464 0.45 -23.21 -22.50
C GLU A 464 1.61 -23.53 -21.55
N ALA A 465 2.82 -23.74 -22.09
CA ALA A 465 4.00 -24.05 -21.29
C ALA A 465 4.36 -22.90 -20.33
N ARG A 466 4.29 -21.66 -20.84
CA ARG A 466 4.59 -20.45 -20.05
C ARG A 466 3.54 -20.20 -18.98
N ASP A 467 2.26 -20.35 -19.34
CA ASP A 467 1.15 -20.15 -18.41
C ASP A 467 1.17 -21.22 -17.29
N ARG A 468 1.50 -22.48 -17.62
CA ARG A 468 1.72 -23.55 -16.63
C ARG A 468 2.93 -23.28 -15.74
N ALA A 469 4.06 -22.86 -16.30
CA ALA A 469 5.25 -22.52 -15.52
C ALA A 469 4.98 -21.37 -14.54
N TYR A 470 4.28 -20.32 -15.01
CA TYR A 470 3.86 -19.21 -14.15
C TYR A 470 2.94 -19.68 -13.02
N ALA A 471 1.95 -20.53 -13.33
CA ALA A 471 1.02 -21.05 -12.32
C ALA A 471 1.74 -21.87 -11.24
N ARG A 472 2.68 -22.75 -11.64
CA ARG A 472 3.49 -23.55 -10.70
C ARG A 472 4.38 -22.68 -9.81
N ALA A 473 4.97 -21.62 -10.36
CA ALA A 473 5.81 -20.70 -9.60
C ALA A 473 5.01 -19.75 -8.67
N ASN A 474 3.70 -19.57 -8.92
CA ASN A 474 2.88 -18.56 -8.23
C ASN A 474 1.56 -19.13 -7.65
N PRO A 475 1.57 -20.24 -6.89
CA PRO A 475 0.34 -20.85 -6.37
C PRO A 475 -0.42 -19.88 -5.46
N HIS A 476 0.29 -19.10 -4.65
CA HIS A 476 -0.28 -18.10 -3.75
C HIS A 476 -1.09 -16.99 -4.47
N VAL A 477 -0.72 -16.62 -5.70
CA VAL A 477 -1.46 -15.59 -6.47
C VAL A 477 -2.80 -16.14 -6.95
N ILE A 478 -2.80 -17.39 -7.41
CA ILE A 478 -3.99 -18.09 -7.88
C ILE A 478 -4.95 -18.33 -6.73
N GLU A 479 -4.44 -18.82 -5.60
CA GLU A 479 -5.23 -19.10 -4.41
C GLU A 479 -5.89 -17.82 -3.86
N LYS A 480 -5.12 -16.73 -3.72
CA LYS A 480 -5.68 -15.43 -3.34
C LYS A 480 -6.74 -14.92 -4.33
N ALA A 481 -6.61 -15.21 -5.62
CA ALA A 481 -7.61 -14.85 -6.62
C ALA A 481 -8.88 -15.69 -6.48
N ARG A 482 -8.77 -17.00 -6.24
CA ARG A 482 -9.89 -17.91 -5.94
C ARG A 482 -10.66 -17.46 -4.71
N GLN A 483 -9.96 -17.22 -3.60
CA GLN A 483 -10.54 -16.71 -2.36
C GLN A 483 -11.35 -15.41 -2.58
N ARG A 484 -10.84 -14.47 -3.40
CA ARG A 484 -11.56 -13.24 -3.74
C ARG A 484 -12.82 -13.52 -4.57
N ILE A 485 -12.75 -14.45 -5.51
CA ILE A 485 -13.90 -14.87 -6.33
C ILE A 485 -14.95 -15.54 -5.45
N ASP A 486 -14.57 -16.48 -4.61
CA ASP A 486 -15.48 -17.23 -3.74
C ASP A 486 -16.13 -16.33 -2.69
N TYR A 487 -15.35 -15.45 -2.06
CA TYR A 487 -15.88 -14.43 -1.16
C TYR A 487 -16.93 -13.53 -1.85
N ALA A 488 -16.68 -13.12 -3.09
CA ALA A 488 -17.61 -12.30 -3.85
C ALA A 488 -18.84 -13.09 -4.34
N ARG A 489 -18.70 -14.40 -4.63
CA ARG A 489 -19.81 -15.30 -4.99
C ARG A 489 -20.75 -15.54 -3.80
N VAL A 490 -20.19 -15.79 -2.62
CA VAL A 490 -20.98 -15.91 -1.38
C VAL A 490 -21.65 -14.59 -1.03
N ASN A 491 -21.04 -13.46 -1.36
CA ASN A 491 -21.55 -12.11 -1.11
C ASN A 491 -21.95 -11.91 0.37
N PRO A 492 -21.02 -12.03 1.33
CA PRO A 492 -21.31 -11.79 2.74
C PRO A 492 -21.72 -10.33 2.98
N ILE A 493 -22.39 -10.07 4.10
CA ILE A 493 -22.88 -8.72 4.41
C ILE A 493 -21.72 -7.73 4.54
N LYS A 494 -21.89 -6.57 3.94
CA LYS A 494 -20.96 -5.46 4.12
C LYS A 494 -21.25 -4.73 5.42
N ILE A 495 -20.42 -4.98 6.42
CA ILE A 495 -20.53 -4.37 7.74
C ILE A 495 -20.01 -2.92 7.67
N PRO A 496 -20.79 -1.91 8.09
CA PRO A 496 -20.32 -0.54 8.12
C PRO A 496 -19.31 -0.34 9.26
N ILE A 497 -18.14 0.20 8.94
CA ILE A 497 -17.01 0.37 9.87
C ILE A 497 -16.82 1.82 10.33
N SER A 498 -17.75 2.71 9.97
CA SER A 498 -17.71 4.13 10.34
C SER A 498 -19.14 4.66 10.54
N ALA A 499 -19.30 5.68 11.37
CA ALA A 499 -20.59 6.31 11.61
C ALA A 499 -21.27 6.81 10.31
N ARG A 500 -20.49 7.31 9.34
CA ARG A 500 -21.02 7.72 8.02
C ARG A 500 -21.61 6.53 7.25
N GLN A 501 -20.89 5.40 7.21
CA GLN A 501 -21.38 4.20 6.53
C GLN A 501 -22.61 3.63 7.24
N LEU A 502 -22.60 3.61 8.58
CA LEU A 502 -23.72 3.13 9.38
C LEU A 502 -24.99 3.95 9.12
N ARG A 503 -24.91 5.28 9.10
CA ARG A 503 -26.03 6.16 8.73
C ARG A 503 -26.57 5.88 7.33
N ALA A 504 -25.68 5.64 6.36
CA ALA A 504 -26.10 5.31 4.99
C ALA A 504 -26.81 3.94 4.91
N THR A 505 -26.35 2.94 5.64
CA THR A 505 -27.01 1.63 5.76
C THR A 505 -28.36 1.73 6.46
N GLN A 506 -28.46 2.52 7.54
CA GLN A 506 -29.73 2.79 8.23
C GLN A 506 -30.75 3.51 7.34
N ALA A 507 -30.31 4.47 6.53
CA ALA A 507 -31.18 5.11 5.54
C ALA A 507 -31.70 4.10 4.52
N SER A 508 -30.82 3.25 3.99
CA SER A 508 -31.21 2.20 3.04
C SER A 508 -32.19 1.19 3.65
N LEU A 509 -32.02 0.82 4.92
CA LEU A 509 -32.96 -0.04 5.66
C LEU A 509 -34.35 0.61 5.77
N ARG A 510 -34.43 1.91 6.03
CA ARG A 510 -35.72 2.63 6.09
C ARG A 510 -36.42 2.61 4.74
N ASP A 511 -35.67 2.79 3.65
CA ASP A 511 -36.26 2.74 2.31
C ASP A 511 -36.82 1.35 1.99
N TRP A 512 -36.05 0.28 2.26
CA TRP A 512 -36.54 -1.09 2.05
C TRP A 512 -37.76 -1.43 2.91
N ARG A 513 -37.83 -0.95 4.16
CA ARG A 513 -39.03 -1.05 5.00
C ARG A 513 -40.22 -0.32 4.41
N SER A 514 -40.00 0.84 3.79
CA SER A 514 -41.07 1.55 3.08
C SER A 514 -41.58 0.76 1.88
N VAL A 515 -40.70 0.05 1.16
CA VAL A 515 -41.12 -0.83 0.06
C VAL A 515 -41.95 -1.99 0.60
N ALA A 516 -41.49 -2.67 1.64
CA ALA A 516 -42.25 -3.78 2.24
C ALA A 516 -43.60 -3.32 2.82
N ALA A 517 -43.69 -2.09 3.35
CA ALA A 517 -44.97 -1.54 3.80
C ALA A 517 -45.96 -1.32 2.64
N ALA A 518 -45.46 -0.94 1.45
CA ALA A 518 -46.28 -0.76 0.26
C ALA A 518 -46.54 -2.06 -0.52
N GLN A 519 -45.61 -3.03 -0.42
CA GLN A 519 -45.64 -4.31 -1.11
C GLN A 519 -45.22 -5.43 -0.13
N PRO A 520 -46.11 -5.88 0.77
CA PRO A 520 -45.77 -6.84 1.83
C PRO A 520 -45.23 -8.17 1.32
N ASP A 521 -45.70 -8.63 0.15
CA ASP A 521 -45.32 -9.91 -0.45
C ASP A 521 -44.06 -9.82 -1.33
N ASN A 522 -43.38 -8.66 -1.36
CA ASN A 522 -42.18 -8.51 -2.18
C ASN A 522 -40.97 -9.21 -1.54
N ALA A 523 -40.66 -10.42 -2.03
CA ALA A 523 -39.55 -11.25 -1.53
C ALA A 523 -38.19 -10.52 -1.52
N MET A 524 -37.93 -9.64 -2.49
CA MET A 524 -36.69 -8.86 -2.55
C MET A 524 -36.61 -7.83 -1.41
N ALA A 525 -37.72 -7.16 -1.11
CA ALA A 525 -37.79 -6.22 0.00
C ALA A 525 -37.52 -6.93 1.34
N SER A 526 -38.17 -8.07 1.58
CA SER A 526 -37.94 -8.90 2.78
C SER A 526 -36.47 -9.34 2.91
N GLN A 527 -35.89 -9.88 1.83
CA GLN A 527 -34.49 -10.29 1.82
C GLN A 527 -33.52 -9.14 2.14
N PHE A 528 -33.74 -7.95 1.56
CA PHE A 528 -32.87 -6.81 1.83
C PHE A 528 -33.10 -6.20 3.22
N ILE A 529 -34.31 -6.26 3.77
CA ILE A 529 -34.57 -5.87 5.17
C ILE A 529 -33.76 -6.74 6.12
N ASP A 530 -33.77 -8.06 5.94
CA ASP A 530 -33.00 -8.99 6.79
C ASP A 530 -31.51 -8.71 6.68
N ARG A 531 -31.02 -8.61 5.45
CA ARG A 531 -29.60 -8.35 5.16
C ARG A 531 -29.13 -7.02 5.74
N MET A 532 -29.93 -5.96 5.59
CA MET A 532 -29.63 -4.64 6.12
C MET A 532 -29.72 -4.61 7.64
N THR A 533 -30.68 -5.32 8.23
CA THR A 533 -30.83 -5.42 9.69
C THR A 533 -29.59 -6.06 10.29
N GLN A 534 -29.07 -7.15 9.71
CA GLN A 534 -27.80 -7.76 10.13
C GLN A 534 -26.62 -6.78 9.99
N ALA A 535 -26.53 -6.05 8.87
CA ALA A 535 -25.47 -5.08 8.64
C ALA A 535 -25.53 -3.89 9.60
N VAL A 536 -26.73 -3.40 9.95
CA VAL A 536 -26.91 -2.31 10.94
C VAL A 536 -26.54 -2.81 12.33
N ARG A 537 -27.01 -3.99 12.77
CA ARG A 537 -26.71 -4.56 14.10
C ARG A 537 -25.21 -4.77 14.30
N SER A 538 -24.56 -5.51 13.39
CA SER A 538 -23.12 -5.73 13.41
C SER A 538 -22.33 -4.42 13.30
N GLY A 539 -22.81 -3.50 12.46
CA GLY A 539 -22.24 -2.18 12.28
C GLY A 539 -22.27 -1.28 13.51
N ILE A 540 -23.36 -1.31 14.28
CA ILE A 540 -23.47 -0.57 15.55
C ILE A 540 -22.35 -1.03 16.50
N VAL A 541 -22.15 -2.35 16.63
CA VAL A 541 -21.11 -2.92 17.49
C VAL A 541 -19.72 -2.52 17.00
N VAL A 542 -19.40 -2.75 15.72
CA VAL A 542 -18.07 -2.40 15.16
C VAL A 542 -17.76 -0.91 15.29
N VAL A 543 -18.74 -0.03 15.01
CA VAL A 543 -18.55 1.42 15.14
C VAL A 543 -18.45 1.84 16.60
N ALA A 544 -19.24 1.26 17.51
CA ALA A 544 -19.18 1.59 18.93
C ALA A 544 -17.82 1.23 19.55
N ILE A 545 -17.33 0.01 19.29
CA ILE A 545 -16.02 -0.45 19.77
C ILE A 545 -14.90 0.45 19.21
N ARG A 546 -14.97 0.77 17.90
CA ARG A 546 -13.97 1.62 17.24
C ARG A 546 -13.97 3.06 17.77
N ASP A 547 -15.14 3.66 17.92
CA ASP A 547 -15.29 5.04 18.37
C ASP A 547 -15.17 5.17 19.91
N GLY A 548 -14.93 4.06 20.62
CA GLY A 548 -14.85 4.02 22.08
C GLY A 548 -16.18 4.35 22.79
N LYS A 549 -17.31 4.29 22.08
CA LYS A 549 -18.62 4.62 22.64
C LYS A 549 -19.16 3.47 23.49
N GLY A 550 -19.51 3.76 24.74
CA GLY A 550 -19.91 2.75 25.72
C GLY A 550 -18.72 2.07 26.41
N VAL A 551 -17.49 2.43 26.04
CA VAL A 551 -16.27 2.00 26.69
C VAL A 551 -15.74 3.19 27.49
N ARG A 552 -15.85 3.17 28.82
CA ARG A 552 -15.11 4.14 29.65
C ARG A 552 -13.63 3.78 29.57
N MET A 553 -12.98 4.25 28.51
CA MET A 553 -11.52 4.26 28.35
C MET A 553 -11.02 5.69 28.56
N SER A 554 -11.52 6.36 29.62
CA SER A 554 -10.86 7.57 30.10
C SER A 554 -9.43 7.20 30.51
N SER A 555 -8.50 8.15 30.44
CA SER A 555 -7.17 8.01 31.06
C SER A 555 -7.25 7.55 32.52
N ASP A 556 -8.35 7.90 33.18
CA ASP A 556 -8.61 7.72 34.60
C ASP A 556 -9.34 6.41 34.92
N ALA A 557 -9.72 5.62 33.90
CA ALA A 557 -10.38 4.33 34.13
C ALA A 557 -9.35 3.30 34.62
N SER A 558 -9.70 2.53 35.66
CA SER A 558 -8.79 1.51 36.20
C SER A 558 -8.68 0.28 35.30
N ALA A 559 -7.62 -0.53 35.43
CA ALA A 559 -7.47 -1.74 34.64
C ALA A 559 -8.63 -2.72 34.86
N ASP A 560 -9.16 -2.83 36.08
CA ASP A 560 -10.32 -3.68 36.37
C ASP A 560 -11.59 -3.15 35.72
N GLN A 561 -11.79 -1.83 35.68
CA GLN A 561 -12.88 -1.23 34.92
C GLN A 561 -12.71 -1.47 33.42
N MET A 562 -11.48 -1.42 32.90
CA MET A 562 -11.18 -1.73 31.50
C MET A 562 -11.44 -3.21 31.17
N ARG A 563 -11.09 -4.14 32.07
CA ARG A 563 -11.39 -5.58 31.93
C ARG A 563 -12.88 -5.85 31.90
N GLU A 564 -13.64 -5.26 32.82
CA GLU A 564 -15.09 -5.41 32.84
C GLU A 564 -15.73 -4.83 31.58
N ASN A 565 -15.26 -3.66 31.11
CA ASN A 565 -15.69 -3.10 29.83
C ASN A 565 -15.36 -4.04 28.66
N LEU A 566 -14.14 -4.60 28.60
CA LEU A 566 -13.72 -5.53 27.55
C LEU A 566 -14.57 -6.81 27.57
N LYS A 567 -14.90 -7.33 28.76
CA LYS A 567 -15.80 -8.47 28.95
C LYS A 567 -17.20 -8.16 28.41
N GLN A 568 -17.78 -7.01 28.73
CA GLN A 568 -19.09 -6.58 28.21
C GLN A 568 -19.08 -6.42 26.69
N ILE A 569 -18.00 -5.88 26.11
CA ILE A 569 -17.84 -5.80 24.67
C ILE A 569 -17.73 -7.20 24.06
N ASN A 570 -16.91 -8.07 24.64
CA ASN A 570 -16.74 -9.44 24.16
C ASN A 570 -18.06 -10.21 24.19
N GLU A 571 -18.84 -10.05 25.26
CA GLU A 571 -20.19 -10.61 25.36
C GLU A 571 -21.12 -10.04 24.28
N THR A 572 -21.08 -8.74 24.02
CA THR A 572 -21.86 -8.09 22.96
C THR A 572 -21.47 -8.61 21.58
N VAL A 573 -20.17 -8.79 21.31
CA VAL A 573 -19.65 -9.38 20.08
C VAL A 573 -20.14 -10.82 19.95
N ASN A 574 -19.99 -11.64 20.99
CA ASN A 574 -20.41 -13.04 20.96
C ASN A 574 -21.92 -13.19 20.76
N LYS A 575 -22.74 -12.41 21.47
CA LYS A 575 -24.20 -12.37 21.28
C LYS A 575 -24.57 -11.97 19.85
N THR A 576 -23.90 -10.96 19.29
CA THR A 576 -24.15 -10.53 17.90
C THR A 576 -23.72 -11.61 16.90
N ALA A 577 -22.56 -12.24 17.11
CA ALA A 577 -22.04 -13.30 16.26
C ALA A 577 -22.90 -14.58 16.32
N ALA A 578 -23.52 -14.88 17.46
CA ALA A 578 -24.42 -16.03 17.61
C ALA A 578 -25.71 -15.90 16.78
N MET A 579 -26.12 -14.67 16.45
CA MET A 579 -27.27 -14.40 15.57
C MET A 579 -26.90 -14.45 14.07
N MET A 580 -25.66 -14.80 13.73
CA MET A 580 -25.13 -14.79 12.37
C MET A 580 -24.56 -16.17 12.02
N ASN A 581 -24.68 -16.56 10.74
CA ASN A 581 -24.25 -17.87 10.28
C ASN A 581 -23.16 -17.75 9.19
N GLY A 582 -22.34 -18.80 9.08
CA GLY A 582 -21.35 -18.98 8.02
C GLY A 582 -20.44 -17.76 7.80
N GLN A 583 -20.36 -17.31 6.55
CA GLN A 583 -19.45 -16.24 6.12
C GLN A 583 -19.81 -14.85 6.66
N ASN A 584 -21.07 -14.59 7.03
CA ASN A 584 -21.46 -13.34 7.67
C ASN A 584 -20.90 -13.23 9.09
N LYS A 585 -20.95 -14.33 9.85
CA LYS A 585 -20.34 -14.43 11.18
C LYS A 585 -18.83 -14.24 11.10
N ALA A 586 -18.18 -14.93 10.15
CA ALA A 586 -16.75 -14.81 9.92
C ALA A 586 -16.33 -13.37 9.55
N GLU A 587 -17.09 -12.69 8.69
CA GLU A 587 -16.82 -11.28 8.35
C GLU A 587 -16.95 -10.37 9.58
N PHE A 588 -17.98 -10.55 10.40
CA PHE A 588 -18.19 -9.75 11.60
C PHE A 588 -17.03 -9.90 12.59
N LEU A 589 -16.65 -11.13 12.91
CA LEU A 589 -15.52 -11.40 13.80
C LEU A 589 -14.21 -10.84 13.25
N ARG A 590 -13.96 -11.00 11.94
CA ARG A 590 -12.78 -10.42 11.27
C ARG A 590 -12.72 -8.90 11.39
N ARG A 591 -13.86 -8.21 11.39
CA ARG A 591 -13.94 -6.74 11.54
C ARG A 591 -13.79 -6.27 12.98
N ALA A 592 -14.28 -7.05 13.94
CA ALA A 592 -14.20 -6.72 15.36
C ALA A 592 -12.81 -6.99 15.95
N ALA A 593 -12.18 -8.11 15.56
CA ALA A 593 -10.95 -8.63 16.17
C ALA A 593 -9.81 -7.61 16.30
N PRO A 594 -9.46 -6.80 15.27
CA PRO A 594 -8.32 -5.88 15.39
C PRO A 594 -8.50 -4.81 16.48
N THR A 595 -9.74 -4.41 16.75
CA THR A 595 -10.06 -3.41 17.78
C THR A 595 -10.14 -4.08 19.16
N MET A 596 -10.71 -5.28 19.25
CA MET A 596 -10.73 -6.08 20.48
C MET A 596 -9.32 -6.36 21.00
N GLU A 597 -8.43 -6.79 20.10
CA GLU A 597 -7.01 -7.01 20.38
C GLU A 597 -6.34 -5.75 20.90
N LEU A 598 -6.61 -4.58 20.29
CA LEU A 598 -6.06 -3.31 20.74
C LEU A 598 -6.54 -2.93 22.16
N LEU A 599 -7.81 -3.20 22.46
CA LEU A 599 -8.39 -2.92 23.77
C LEU A 599 -7.83 -3.86 24.86
N ALA A 600 -7.60 -5.13 24.52
CA ALA A 600 -6.94 -6.09 25.41
C ALA A 600 -5.53 -5.63 25.74
N ILE A 601 -4.71 -5.35 24.72
CA ILE A 601 -3.35 -4.81 24.88
C ILE A 601 -3.36 -3.58 25.80
N ARG A 602 -4.27 -2.63 25.57
CA ARG A 602 -4.37 -1.42 26.39
C ARG A 602 -4.72 -1.73 27.85
N THR A 603 -5.60 -2.68 28.07
CA THR A 603 -6.04 -3.10 29.41
C THR A 603 -4.89 -3.75 30.18
N ASP A 604 -4.09 -4.61 29.51
CA ASP A 604 -2.94 -5.26 30.10
C ASP A 604 -1.85 -4.25 30.46
N LEU A 605 -1.53 -3.32 29.56
CA LEU A 605 -0.59 -2.23 29.82
C LEU A 605 -1.05 -1.35 30.99
N LYS A 606 -2.35 -1.04 31.09
CA LYS A 606 -2.92 -0.29 32.22
C LYS A 606 -2.78 -1.07 33.54
N SER A 607 -3.01 -2.37 33.52
CA SER A 607 -2.84 -3.21 34.71
C SER A 607 -1.39 -3.31 35.16
N MET A 608 -0.44 -3.28 34.22
CA MET A 608 0.98 -3.24 34.56
C MET A 608 1.33 -1.90 35.21
N GLN A 609 0.87 -0.79 34.62
CA GLN A 609 1.04 0.55 35.20
C GLN A 609 0.52 0.62 36.64
N GLU A 610 -0.70 0.13 36.90
CA GLU A 610 -1.32 0.17 38.24
C GLU A 610 -0.60 -0.71 39.27
N ARG A 611 0.07 -1.77 38.82
CA ARG A 611 0.95 -2.60 39.67
C ARG A 611 2.32 -1.96 39.92
N GLY A 612 2.52 -0.72 39.48
CA GLY A 612 3.79 -0.01 39.62
C GLY A 612 4.87 -0.50 38.65
N VAL A 613 4.51 -1.29 37.63
CA VAL A 613 5.45 -1.68 36.59
C VAL A 613 5.72 -0.45 35.75
N THR A 614 6.95 0.05 35.83
CA THR A 614 7.41 1.19 35.04
C THR A 614 8.13 0.75 33.78
N HIS A 615 8.64 -0.48 33.72
CA HIS A 615 9.42 -1.00 32.60
C HIS A 615 8.97 -2.42 32.22
N ILE A 616 8.88 -2.70 30.92
CA ILE A 616 8.69 -4.05 30.36
C ILE A 616 9.80 -4.38 29.37
N SER A 617 10.18 -5.66 29.30
CA SER A 617 11.16 -6.19 28.36
C SER A 617 10.60 -6.27 26.93
N HIS A 618 11.46 -6.46 25.93
CA HIS A 618 11.01 -6.70 24.55
C HIS A 618 10.17 -7.97 24.47
N GLU A 619 10.63 -9.04 25.11
CA GLU A 619 9.93 -10.30 25.14
C GLU A 619 8.52 -10.17 25.74
N GLU A 620 8.39 -9.44 26.85
CA GLU A 620 7.09 -9.13 27.46
C GLU A 620 6.21 -8.29 26.54
N ALA A 621 6.79 -7.30 25.83
CA ALA A 621 6.06 -6.51 24.85
C ALA A 621 5.56 -7.37 23.67
N HIS A 622 6.36 -8.35 23.21
CA HIS A 622 5.96 -9.35 22.22
C HIS A 622 4.87 -10.30 22.75
N GLN A 623 4.93 -10.71 24.01
CA GLN A 623 3.89 -11.52 24.64
C GLN A 623 2.56 -10.77 24.75
N ILE A 624 2.59 -9.47 25.08
CA ILE A 624 1.39 -8.64 25.25
C ILE A 624 0.79 -8.25 23.90
N ALA A 625 1.60 -7.80 22.94
CA ALA A 625 1.12 -7.15 21.72
C ALA A 625 1.34 -7.98 20.43
N GLY A 626 1.97 -9.16 20.52
CA GLY A 626 2.24 -10.04 19.39
C GLY A 626 2.94 -9.30 18.24
N SER A 627 2.43 -9.45 17.02
CA SER A 627 2.95 -8.76 15.83
C SER A 627 2.91 -7.22 15.89
N ARG A 628 2.20 -6.63 16.86
CA ARG A 628 2.13 -5.17 17.05
C ARG A 628 3.18 -4.63 18.01
N SER A 629 3.91 -5.51 18.70
CA SER A 629 4.97 -5.11 19.65
C SER A 629 6.02 -4.24 18.96
N GLU A 630 6.45 -4.60 17.75
CA GLU A 630 7.45 -3.88 16.96
C GLU A 630 7.14 -2.39 16.82
N ALA A 631 5.89 -2.07 16.47
CA ALA A 631 5.45 -0.69 16.31
C ALA A 631 5.34 0.06 17.65
N LEU A 632 5.03 -0.64 18.75
CA LEU A 632 5.00 -0.06 20.08
C LEU A 632 6.43 0.21 20.57
N ILE A 633 7.29 -0.80 20.49
CA ILE A 633 8.71 -0.78 20.84
C ILE A 633 9.41 0.37 20.11
N ALA A 634 9.25 0.46 18.79
CA ALA A 634 9.78 1.56 17.98
C ALA A 634 9.32 2.94 18.48
N ARG A 635 8.04 3.08 18.86
CA ARG A 635 7.50 4.36 19.34
C ARG A 635 7.98 4.72 20.75
N ALA A 636 8.14 3.75 21.63
CA ALA A 636 8.63 4.00 22.97
C ALA A 636 10.09 4.44 22.96
N TRP A 637 10.88 3.87 22.08
CA TRP A 637 12.23 4.35 21.83
C TRP A 637 12.24 5.76 21.24
N GLU A 638 11.34 6.10 20.30
CA GLU A 638 11.18 7.49 19.83
C GLU A 638 10.83 8.47 20.97
N MET A 639 10.03 8.05 21.95
CA MET A 639 9.64 8.90 23.09
C MET A 639 10.77 9.05 24.12
N GLU A 640 11.47 7.96 24.41
CA GLU A 640 12.66 7.94 25.27
C GLU A 640 13.73 8.91 24.70
N ASP A 641 13.98 8.82 23.39
CA ASP A 641 14.90 9.69 22.67
C ASP A 641 14.45 11.17 22.69
N GLN A 642 13.14 11.44 22.54
CA GLN A 642 12.60 12.80 22.67
C GLN A 642 12.74 13.38 24.08
N GLN A 643 12.56 12.56 25.13
CA GLN A 643 12.61 13.00 26.52
C GLN A 643 14.03 13.45 26.92
N TYR A 644 15.05 12.70 26.52
CA TYR A 644 16.45 13.07 26.80
C TYR A 644 16.93 14.27 25.98
N ARG A 645 16.43 14.45 24.75
CA ARG A 645 16.75 15.64 23.94
C ARG A 645 16.20 16.96 24.50
N THR A 646 15.22 16.90 25.42
CA THR A 646 14.61 18.09 26.04
C THR A 646 15.14 18.45 27.43
N LYS A 647 15.97 17.59 28.04
CA LYS A 647 16.54 17.77 29.39
C LYS A 647 17.95 18.38 29.29
N ASP A 648 18.30 19.34 30.15
CA ASP A 648 19.64 19.94 30.17
C ASP A 648 20.68 18.88 30.61
N PRO A 649 21.77 18.66 29.87
CA PRO A 649 22.84 17.71 30.20
C PRO A 649 23.45 17.88 31.59
N SER A 650 23.39 19.09 32.16
CA SER A 650 23.88 19.38 33.52
C SER A 650 23.01 18.79 34.64
N GLU A 651 21.77 18.38 34.33
CA GLU A 651 20.82 17.78 35.28
C GLU A 651 20.75 16.25 35.18
N TRP A 652 21.65 15.64 34.42
CA TRP A 652 21.65 14.20 34.16
C TRP A 652 22.20 13.42 35.36
N THR A 653 21.41 12.45 35.81
CA THR A 653 21.85 11.45 36.80
C THR A 653 22.67 10.34 36.13
N ASP A 654 23.42 9.55 36.90
CA ASP A 654 24.20 8.43 36.33
C ASP A 654 23.30 7.38 35.64
N VAL A 655 22.04 7.29 36.06
CA VAL A 655 21.01 6.48 35.40
C VAL A 655 20.62 7.06 34.03
N ASP A 656 20.49 8.38 33.92
CA ASP A 656 20.22 9.08 32.65
C ASP A 656 21.39 8.91 31.67
N VAL A 657 22.63 9.03 32.17
CA VAL A 657 23.87 8.83 31.39
C VAL A 657 23.96 7.40 30.86
N ALA A 658 23.70 6.39 31.70
CA ALA A 658 23.73 4.99 31.29
C ALA A 658 22.57 4.63 30.33
N ALA A 659 21.39 5.25 30.49
CA ALA A 659 20.26 5.04 29.58
C ALA A 659 20.49 5.67 28.21
N PHE A 660 21.06 6.87 28.16
CA PHE A 660 21.49 7.54 26.93
C PHE A 660 22.62 6.76 26.24
N ALA A 661 23.64 6.30 26.98
CA ALA A 661 24.69 5.44 26.42
C ALA A 661 24.13 4.15 25.81
N ARG A 662 23.12 3.53 26.46
CA ARG A 662 22.39 2.39 25.87
C ARG A 662 21.57 2.76 24.65
N SER A 663 21.00 3.97 24.55
CA SER A 663 20.27 4.41 23.33
C SER A 663 21.24 4.66 22.18
N VAL A 664 22.44 5.17 22.49
CA VAL A 664 23.54 5.37 21.54
C VAL A 664 24.10 4.02 21.05
N GLN A 665 24.38 3.07 21.94
CA GLN A 665 24.74 1.69 21.55
C GLN A 665 23.64 1.01 20.73
N ARG A 666 22.36 1.22 21.06
CA ARG A 666 21.22 0.73 20.26
C ARG A 666 21.13 1.41 18.89
N SER A 667 21.58 2.66 18.77
CA SER A 667 21.66 3.35 17.47
C SER A 667 22.80 2.84 16.59
N ASP A 668 23.73 2.08 17.16
CA ASP A 668 24.77 1.31 16.44
C ASP A 668 24.29 -0.09 16.04
N ASP A 669 23.19 -0.61 16.63
CA ASP A 669 22.47 -1.80 16.14
C ASP A 669 21.58 -1.44 14.94
N GLU A 670 21.65 -2.29 13.90
CA GLU A 670 21.20 -2.08 12.50
C GLU A 670 19.77 -1.54 12.28
N PHE A 671 18.90 -1.58 13.28
CA PHE A 671 17.49 -1.15 13.17
C PHE A 671 17.26 0.35 13.48
N TYR A 672 18.14 1.00 14.27
CA TYR A 672 17.91 2.38 14.79
C TYR A 672 18.79 3.49 14.21
N SER A 673 19.84 3.17 13.46
CA SER A 673 20.75 4.20 12.89
C SER A 673 20.08 5.13 11.88
N LYS A 674 18.90 4.74 11.37
CA LYS A 674 18.30 5.29 10.14
C LYS A 674 17.52 6.60 10.29
N ARG A 675 17.31 7.10 11.52
CA ARG A 675 16.50 8.30 11.74
C ARG A 675 17.19 9.40 12.54
N ASN A 676 18.14 9.02 13.41
CA ASN A 676 18.84 9.97 14.28
C ASN A 676 20.02 10.69 13.58
N ALA A 677 20.55 10.13 12.49
CA ALA A 677 21.62 10.78 11.71
C ALA A 677 21.20 12.11 11.04
N GLU A 678 19.90 12.33 10.77
CA GLU A 678 19.42 13.60 10.18
C GLU A 678 19.10 14.69 11.23
N GLN A 679 19.12 14.37 12.54
CA GLN A 679 18.70 15.29 13.62
C GLN A 679 19.78 15.62 14.68
N ASP A 680 20.97 15.02 14.69
CA ASP A 680 21.80 15.07 15.91
C ASP A 680 23.17 15.78 15.81
N GLY A 681 23.43 16.50 14.72
CA GLY A 681 24.78 17.02 14.38
C GLY A 681 25.62 17.66 15.51
N PRO A 682 25.11 18.56 16.37
CA PRO A 682 25.97 19.19 17.39
C PRO A 682 25.65 18.82 18.85
N PHE A 683 24.41 18.46 19.19
CA PHE A 683 24.01 18.22 20.58
C PHE A 683 24.35 16.79 21.05
N ALA A 684 24.36 15.82 20.12
CA ALA A 684 24.69 14.45 20.45
C ALA A 684 26.20 14.20 20.57
N GLU A 685 27.06 14.92 19.84
CA GLU A 685 28.52 14.78 19.97
C GLU A 685 29.01 15.24 21.35
N HIS A 686 28.60 16.42 21.80
CA HIS A 686 29.07 16.98 23.08
C HIS A 686 28.58 16.17 24.31
N VAL A 687 27.38 15.60 24.21
CA VAL A 687 26.78 14.78 25.26
C VAL A 687 27.25 13.33 25.20
N LYS A 688 27.55 12.80 23.99
CA LYS A 688 28.23 11.51 23.82
C LYS A 688 29.63 11.55 24.41
N ASP A 689 30.42 12.59 24.13
CA ASP A 689 31.79 12.72 24.65
C ASP A 689 31.80 12.84 26.18
N TYR A 690 30.91 13.65 26.76
CA TYR A 690 30.77 13.79 28.22
C TYR A 690 30.31 12.49 28.90
N ALA A 691 29.30 11.79 28.34
CA ALA A 691 28.83 10.51 28.86
C ALA A 691 29.88 9.40 28.72
N TRP A 692 30.62 9.38 27.62
CA TRP A 692 31.71 8.44 27.38
C TRP A 692 32.91 8.68 28.30
N GLU A 693 33.31 9.93 28.53
CA GLU A 693 34.40 10.26 29.45
C GLU A 693 34.05 9.93 30.90
N LYS A 694 32.82 10.21 31.33
CA LYS A 694 32.36 9.91 32.69
C LYS A 694 32.27 8.38 32.93
N ALA A 695 31.72 7.62 31.99
CA ALA A 695 31.68 6.16 32.06
C ALA A 695 33.09 5.52 32.05
N ARG A 696 34.03 6.12 31.32
CA ARG A 696 35.44 5.70 31.25
C ARG A 696 36.21 5.99 32.55
N GLN A 697 35.85 7.05 33.27
CA GLN A 697 36.42 7.40 34.58
C GLN A 697 35.87 6.53 35.73
N GLU A 698 34.59 6.14 35.69
CA GLU A 698 33.95 5.40 36.79
C GLU A 698 34.09 3.87 36.70
N TYR A 699 34.12 3.30 35.49
CA TYR A 699 34.04 1.84 35.29
C TYR A 699 35.27 1.21 34.63
N GLY A 700 36.28 2.00 34.23
CA GLY A 700 37.47 1.52 33.53
C GLY A 700 37.18 1.00 32.10
N PRO A 701 38.22 0.72 31.29
CA PRO A 701 38.03 0.28 29.91
C PRO A 701 37.30 -1.06 29.87
N ALA A 702 36.22 -1.12 29.08
CA ALA A 702 35.49 -2.35 28.78
C ALA A 702 36.49 -3.41 28.29
N GLN A 703 36.71 -4.44 29.11
CA GLN A 703 37.33 -5.67 28.64
C GLN A 703 36.36 -6.26 27.60
N HIS A 704 36.81 -6.40 26.35
CA HIS A 704 36.17 -7.27 25.38
C HIS A 704 35.87 -8.61 26.06
N GLU A 705 34.60 -9.01 26.10
CA GLU A 705 34.22 -10.33 26.55
C GLU A 705 35.04 -11.36 25.74
N PRO A 706 35.81 -12.27 26.39
CA PRO A 706 36.65 -13.23 25.67
C PRO A 706 35.82 -14.01 24.64
N ALA A 707 36.35 -14.30 23.45
CA ALA A 707 35.64 -15.05 22.39
C ALA A 707 35.01 -16.37 22.89
N VAL A 708 35.62 -16.97 23.91
CA VAL A 708 35.10 -18.12 24.66
C VAL A 708 33.74 -17.82 25.31
N VAL A 709 33.57 -16.66 25.95
CA VAL A 709 32.33 -16.24 26.62
C VAL A 709 31.22 -15.97 25.59
N GLN A 710 31.56 -15.39 24.43
CA GLN A 710 30.61 -15.19 23.32
C GLN A 710 30.09 -16.52 22.78
N LEU A 711 30.95 -17.53 22.61
CA LEU A 711 30.56 -18.87 22.20
C LEU A 711 29.68 -19.58 23.24
N THR A 712 30.02 -19.49 24.52
CA THR A 712 29.21 -20.10 25.59
C THR A 712 27.83 -19.42 25.71
N ASN A 713 27.76 -18.10 25.55
CA ASN A 713 26.49 -17.37 25.55
C ASN A 713 25.63 -17.73 24.34
N ARG A 714 26.23 -17.81 23.14
CA ARG A 714 25.52 -18.22 21.92
C ARG A 714 25.00 -19.67 22.01
N ALA A 715 25.77 -20.57 22.62
CA ALA A 715 25.33 -21.96 22.83
C ALA A 715 24.11 -22.04 23.78
N ARG A 716 24.06 -21.21 24.83
CA ARG A 716 22.90 -21.11 25.74
C ARG A 716 21.67 -20.50 25.07
N GLU A 717 21.85 -19.52 24.18
CA GLU A 717 20.75 -18.96 23.39
C GLU A 717 20.12 -20.01 22.46
N ILE A 718 20.96 -20.81 21.80
CA ILE A 718 20.51 -21.90 20.94
C ILE A 718 19.79 -22.95 21.77
N GLU A 719 20.36 -23.37 22.91
CA GLU A 719 19.68 -24.28 23.86
C GLU A 719 18.30 -23.77 24.26
N ALA A 720 18.18 -22.51 24.68
CA ALA A 720 16.90 -21.92 25.08
C ALA A 720 15.87 -21.87 23.94
N THR A 721 16.33 -21.59 22.71
CA THR A 721 15.48 -21.52 21.52
C THR A 721 14.95 -22.90 21.13
N GLU A 722 15.82 -23.90 21.08
CA GLU A 722 15.46 -25.29 20.70
C GLU A 722 14.54 -25.93 21.76
N HIS A 723 14.75 -25.65 23.05
CA HIS A 723 13.81 -26.07 24.11
C HIS A 723 12.41 -25.44 23.95
N LEU A 724 12.32 -24.17 23.54
CA LEU A 724 11.06 -23.49 23.30
C LEU A 724 10.32 -24.08 22.08
N GLU A 725 11.05 -24.41 21.01
CA GLU A 725 10.50 -25.05 19.81
C GLU A 725 10.01 -26.48 20.11
N ALA A 726 10.77 -27.26 20.89
CA ALA A 726 10.33 -28.56 21.39
C ALA A 726 9.09 -28.48 22.30
N GLN A 727 8.99 -27.48 23.18
CA GLN A 727 7.80 -27.26 24.02
C GLN A 727 6.57 -26.93 23.17
N ARG A 728 6.69 -26.01 22.20
CA ARG A 728 5.59 -25.67 21.27
C ARG A 728 5.15 -26.85 20.44
N ALA A 729 6.08 -27.65 19.94
CA ALA A 729 5.77 -28.86 19.18
C ALA A 729 5.02 -29.90 20.04
N ASN A 730 5.41 -30.05 21.32
CA ASN A 730 4.68 -30.89 22.27
C ASN A 730 3.26 -30.37 22.57
N GLU A 731 3.05 -29.06 22.69
CA GLU A 731 1.70 -28.48 22.86
C GLU A 731 0.81 -28.69 21.64
N ILE A 732 1.38 -28.63 20.43
CA ILE A 732 0.67 -28.90 19.19
C ILE A 732 0.30 -30.39 19.12
N ARG A 733 1.24 -31.29 19.44
CA ARG A 733 0.99 -32.73 19.54
C ARG A 733 -0.11 -33.03 20.55
N ASN A 734 -0.04 -32.48 21.76
CA ASN A 734 -1.02 -32.75 22.82
C ASN A 734 -2.43 -32.25 22.41
N ARG A 735 -2.53 -31.10 21.75
CA ARG A 735 -3.81 -30.59 21.22
C ARG A 735 -4.36 -31.48 20.10
N ALA A 736 -3.50 -32.00 19.22
CA ALA A 736 -3.92 -32.94 18.18
C ALA A 736 -4.43 -34.26 18.78
N ILE A 737 -3.76 -34.79 19.82
CA ILE A 737 -4.19 -35.99 20.55
C ILE A 737 -5.53 -35.76 21.26
N GLU A 738 -5.71 -34.63 21.94
CA GLU A 738 -6.98 -34.28 22.57
C GLU A 738 -8.12 -34.16 21.55
N GLN A 739 -7.83 -33.63 20.35
CA GLN A 739 -8.80 -33.51 19.28
C GLN A 739 -9.19 -34.89 18.73
N GLN A 740 -8.21 -35.75 18.44
CA GLN A 740 -8.46 -37.13 18.04
C GLN A 740 -9.31 -37.88 19.08
N LEU A 741 -8.97 -37.77 20.38
CA LEU A 741 -9.75 -38.39 21.45
C LEU A 741 -11.18 -37.86 21.47
N ARG A 742 -11.40 -36.54 21.34
CA ARG A 742 -12.76 -35.97 21.29
C ARG A 742 -13.58 -36.52 20.12
N ASP A 743 -12.96 -36.61 18.95
CA ASP A 743 -13.66 -37.02 17.72
C ASP A 743 -13.88 -38.55 17.67
N GLU A 744 -12.98 -39.36 18.25
CA GLU A 744 -13.17 -40.80 18.43
C GLU A 744 -14.27 -41.15 19.45
N HIS A 745 -14.45 -40.33 20.51
CA HIS A 745 -15.54 -40.51 21.49
C HIS A 745 -16.91 -40.01 20.99
N ALA A 746 -16.94 -39.15 19.96
CA ALA A 746 -18.16 -38.59 19.38
C ALA A 746 -18.74 -39.42 18.21
N GLY A 747 -18.06 -40.47 17.77
CA GLY A 747 -18.34 -41.18 16.52
C GLY A 747 -19.69 -41.93 16.45
N SER A 748 -20.55 -41.49 15.53
CA SER A 748 -21.64 -42.27 14.93
C SER A 748 -21.11 -43.04 13.70
N ILE A 749 -21.72 -44.19 13.36
CA ILE A 749 -21.33 -45.08 12.23
C ILE A 749 -21.74 -44.46 10.87
N ASP A 750 -21.35 -43.22 10.59
CA ASP A 750 -21.53 -42.59 9.27
C ASP A 750 -20.19 -42.40 8.54
N PRO A 751 -20.16 -42.42 7.19
CA PRO A 751 -18.93 -42.38 6.40
C PRO A 751 -18.09 -41.09 6.56
N THR A 752 -18.75 -39.96 6.86
CA THR A 752 -18.10 -38.64 7.02
C THR A 752 -17.35 -38.56 8.34
N SER A 753 -17.94 -39.14 9.39
CA SER A 753 -17.32 -39.26 10.71
C SER A 753 -16.08 -40.17 10.68
N LEU A 754 -16.08 -41.23 9.86
CA LEU A 754 -14.92 -42.11 9.66
C LEU A 754 -13.77 -41.45 8.88
N GLU A 755 -14.08 -40.60 7.90
CA GLU A 755 -13.08 -39.85 7.13
C GLU A 755 -12.40 -38.77 7.99
N GLN A 756 -13.16 -38.11 8.87
CA GLN A 756 -12.65 -37.14 9.83
C GLN A 756 -11.67 -37.80 10.82
N VAL A 757 -12.04 -38.94 11.42
CA VAL A 757 -11.16 -39.72 12.32
C VAL A 757 -9.87 -40.16 11.63
N ALA A 758 -9.91 -40.49 10.33
CA ALA A 758 -8.72 -40.84 9.56
C ALA A 758 -7.77 -39.65 9.35
N GLN A 759 -8.32 -38.45 9.09
CA GLN A 759 -7.54 -37.21 8.95
C GLN A 759 -6.92 -36.78 10.28
N ASP A 760 -7.64 -36.89 11.39
CA ASP A 760 -7.14 -36.52 12.71
C ASP A 760 -6.00 -37.46 13.15
N ARG A 761 -6.08 -38.77 12.83
CA ARG A 761 -4.98 -39.74 13.03
C ARG A 761 -3.73 -39.44 12.20
N GLU A 762 -3.90 -38.87 11.00
CA GLU A 762 -2.76 -38.44 10.18
C GLU A 762 -2.12 -37.16 10.75
N MET A 763 -2.94 -36.23 11.22
CA MET A 763 -2.50 -35.01 11.88
C MET A 763 -1.72 -35.30 13.17
N VAL A 764 -2.17 -36.24 13.98
CA VAL A 764 -1.47 -36.69 15.20
C VAL A 764 -0.12 -37.32 14.86
N ARG A 765 -0.04 -38.22 13.87
CA ARG A 765 1.24 -38.82 13.43
C ARG A 765 2.24 -37.78 12.93
N ASN A 766 1.78 -36.77 12.19
CA ASN A 766 2.64 -35.68 11.73
C ASN A 766 3.12 -34.80 12.92
N ALA A 767 2.22 -34.48 13.86
CA ALA A 767 2.58 -33.70 15.04
C ALA A 767 3.54 -34.46 15.99
N GLU A 768 3.37 -35.78 16.13
CA GLU A 768 4.30 -36.66 16.87
C GLU A 768 5.68 -36.70 16.20
N SER A 769 5.74 -36.83 14.87
CA SER A 769 7.01 -36.82 14.15
C SER A 769 7.76 -35.49 14.27
N ILE A 770 7.03 -34.36 14.25
CA ILE A 770 7.61 -33.02 14.44
C ILE A 770 8.10 -32.88 15.89
N ALA A 771 7.26 -33.18 16.89
CA ALA A 771 7.65 -33.11 18.29
C ALA A 771 8.87 -34.00 18.62
N ALA A 772 8.97 -35.17 18.01
CA ALA A 772 10.12 -36.07 18.17
C ALA A 772 11.39 -35.59 17.46
N LYS A 773 11.28 -34.74 16.42
CA LYS A 773 12.41 -34.10 15.76
C LYS A 773 12.92 -32.93 16.61
N GLU A 774 12.03 -32.02 16.99
CA GLU A 774 12.34 -30.84 17.80
C GLU A 774 12.92 -31.24 19.18
N ALA A 775 12.42 -32.33 19.79
CA ALA A 775 12.99 -32.86 21.04
C ALA A 775 14.43 -33.37 20.89
N ARG A 776 14.80 -33.93 19.73
CA ARG A 776 16.18 -34.36 19.46
C ARG A 776 17.11 -33.17 19.22
N GLU A 777 16.62 -32.13 18.55
CA GLU A 777 17.37 -30.89 18.31
C GLU A 777 17.60 -30.11 19.63
N ALA A 778 16.60 -30.05 20.52
CA ALA A 778 16.75 -29.51 21.86
C ALA A 778 17.76 -30.30 22.72
N GLN A 779 17.72 -31.64 22.65
CA GLN A 779 18.70 -32.48 23.36
C GLN A 779 20.13 -32.24 22.83
N ALA A 780 20.31 -32.20 21.51
CA ALA A 780 21.61 -31.92 20.89
C ALA A 780 22.13 -30.52 21.28
N ALA A 781 21.25 -29.52 21.37
CA ALA A 781 21.62 -28.18 21.80
C ALA A 781 22.04 -28.11 23.27
N SER A 782 21.36 -28.82 24.16
CA SER A 782 21.79 -28.95 25.57
C SER A 782 23.13 -29.68 25.71
N GLU A 783 23.37 -30.73 24.92
CA GLU A 783 24.64 -31.44 24.91
C GLU A 783 25.78 -30.54 24.40
N ALA A 784 25.54 -29.75 23.35
CA ALA A 784 26.50 -28.79 22.81
C ALA A 784 26.80 -27.63 23.78
N ALA A 785 25.77 -27.06 24.42
CA ALA A 785 25.94 -26.01 25.43
C ALA A 785 26.71 -26.52 26.65
N ARG A 786 26.44 -27.77 27.07
CA ARG A 786 27.18 -28.43 28.17
C ARG A 786 28.63 -28.71 27.81
N ALA A 787 28.90 -29.22 26.61
CA ALA A 787 30.26 -29.48 26.12
C ALA A 787 31.09 -28.19 26.06
N LEU A 788 30.53 -27.11 25.50
CA LEU A 788 31.18 -25.80 25.45
C LEU A 788 31.35 -25.14 26.83
N ALA A 789 30.47 -25.42 27.78
CA ALA A 789 30.62 -24.93 29.15
C ALA A 789 31.71 -25.67 29.93
N GLN A 790 31.97 -26.94 29.61
CA GLN A 790 32.97 -27.77 30.27
C GLN A 790 34.36 -27.59 29.65
N ASN A 791 34.46 -27.65 28.33
CA ASN A 791 35.70 -27.51 27.57
C ASN A 791 35.51 -26.51 26.40
N PRO A 792 35.58 -25.19 26.67
CA PRO A 792 35.23 -24.18 25.66
C PRO A 792 36.16 -24.12 24.44
N SER A 793 37.37 -24.69 24.56
CA SER A 793 38.39 -24.73 23.51
C SER A 793 38.39 -26.04 22.71
N GLU A 794 37.51 -26.99 23.07
CA GLU A 794 37.37 -28.29 22.40
C GLU A 794 36.25 -28.22 21.37
N ARG A 795 36.47 -28.80 20.19
CA ARG A 795 35.53 -28.69 19.07
C ARG A 795 34.30 -29.56 19.33
N LEU A 796 33.12 -29.05 19.01
CA LEU A 796 31.88 -29.83 19.09
C LEU A 796 31.92 -31.02 18.11
N ASP A 797 31.53 -32.21 18.59
CA ASP A 797 31.50 -33.45 17.80
C ASP A 797 30.51 -33.31 16.62
N PRO A 798 30.98 -33.41 15.35
CA PRO A 798 30.12 -33.27 14.18
C PRO A 798 29.00 -34.33 14.09
N ASN A 799 29.09 -35.46 14.79
CA ASN A 799 28.05 -36.49 14.79
C ASN A 799 26.87 -36.22 15.75
N THR A 800 27.07 -35.35 16.75
CA THR A 800 25.99 -34.88 17.65
C THR A 800 25.30 -33.62 17.13
N VAL A 801 25.91 -32.94 16.14
CA VAL A 801 25.38 -31.72 15.50
C VAL A 801 24.36 -32.09 14.43
N LYS A 802 23.08 -31.86 14.71
CA LYS A 802 22.01 -31.89 13.70
C LYS A 802 21.10 -30.68 13.91
N GLY A 803 21.01 -29.81 12.90
CA GLY A 803 20.20 -28.60 12.93
C GLY A 803 20.98 -27.36 12.49
N GLU A 804 20.32 -26.47 11.75
CA GLU A 804 20.94 -25.29 11.10
C GLU A 804 21.65 -24.36 12.11
N ARG A 805 21.11 -24.22 13.33
CA ARG A 805 21.66 -23.38 14.40
C ARG A 805 22.93 -23.96 15.04
N LEU A 806 23.02 -25.28 15.18
CA LEU A 806 24.21 -25.95 15.71
C LEU A 806 25.34 -26.00 14.67
N GLU A 807 25.02 -26.10 13.38
CA GLU A 807 25.98 -25.93 12.29
C GLU A 807 26.55 -24.50 12.25
N GLU A 808 25.72 -23.49 12.50
CA GLU A 808 26.15 -22.09 12.64
C GLU A 808 27.09 -21.92 13.84
N LEU A 809 26.76 -22.51 15.00
CA LEU A 809 27.61 -22.47 16.20
C LEU A 809 28.99 -23.09 15.95
N GLN A 810 29.06 -24.19 15.21
CA GLN A 810 30.33 -24.83 14.84
C GLN A 810 31.17 -23.97 13.88
N ARG A 811 30.51 -23.27 12.93
CA ARG A 811 31.19 -22.29 12.04
C ARG A 811 31.68 -21.07 12.79
N LEU A 812 30.99 -20.66 13.86
CA LEU A 812 31.45 -19.59 14.74
C LEU A 812 32.66 -20.05 15.55
N GLN A 813 32.63 -21.27 16.08
CA GLN A 813 33.74 -21.85 16.86
C GLN A 813 35.03 -21.96 16.03
N SER A 814 34.93 -22.38 14.76
CA SER A 814 36.10 -22.51 13.87
C SER A 814 36.72 -21.18 13.42
N LYS A 815 35.98 -20.07 13.54
CA LYS A 815 36.46 -18.72 13.21
C LYS A 815 37.05 -17.99 14.42
N SER A 816 36.68 -18.38 15.63
CA SER A 816 36.97 -17.61 16.84
C SER A 816 37.99 -18.26 17.78
N ILE A 817 38.26 -19.57 17.69
CA ILE A 817 39.25 -20.28 18.51
C ILE A 817 40.06 -21.28 17.66
N ASN A 818 41.37 -21.39 17.89
CA ASN A 818 42.23 -22.43 17.30
C ASN A 818 42.08 -23.74 18.12
N THR A 819 41.14 -24.60 17.74
CA THR A 819 40.69 -25.77 18.53
C THR A 819 41.50 -27.05 18.22
N SER A 820 41.68 -27.93 19.22
CA SER A 820 42.26 -29.27 19.01
C SER A 820 41.28 -30.21 18.27
N PRO A 821 41.76 -31.15 17.43
CA PRO A 821 40.92 -32.15 16.76
C PRO A 821 40.22 -33.07 17.77
N VAL A 822 39.02 -33.55 17.43
CA VAL A 822 38.30 -34.56 18.22
C VAL A 822 38.90 -35.93 17.90
N ASP A 823 39.11 -36.78 18.92
CA ASP A 823 39.64 -38.14 18.74
C ASP A 823 38.74 -38.94 17.76
N GLY A 824 39.24 -39.19 16.55
CA GLY A 824 38.53 -39.91 15.47
C GLY A 824 38.45 -39.17 14.13
N GLU A 825 38.89 -37.91 14.03
CA GLU A 825 38.93 -37.14 12.77
C GLU A 825 40.19 -37.55 11.95
N GLU A 826 40.02 -38.30 10.84
CA GLU A 826 41.12 -38.53 9.89
C GLU A 826 41.53 -37.20 9.22
N PRO A 827 42.83 -36.89 9.10
CA PRO A 827 43.28 -35.64 8.49
C PRO A 827 42.98 -35.63 6.99
N ASP A 828 42.22 -34.62 6.55
CA ASP A 828 41.74 -34.46 5.19
C ASP A 828 42.92 -34.25 4.22
N SER A 829 43.36 -35.35 3.61
CA SER A 829 44.49 -35.39 2.70
C SER A 829 44.16 -34.73 1.35
N HIS A 830 45.05 -33.83 0.92
CA HIS A 830 45.04 -33.14 -0.36
C HIS A 830 44.95 -34.07 -1.60
N LYS A 831 44.04 -33.74 -2.55
CA LYS A 831 44.16 -33.67 -4.05
C LYS A 831 43.02 -34.38 -4.84
N PRO A 832 42.83 -34.10 -6.17
CA PRO A 832 43.48 -33.11 -7.04
C PRO A 832 42.53 -32.20 -7.86
N GLN A 833 43.08 -31.07 -8.32
CA GLN A 833 42.53 -30.25 -9.41
C GLN A 833 42.49 -31.05 -10.73
N LYS A 834 41.33 -31.03 -11.42
CA LYS A 834 41.21 -31.50 -12.80
C LYS A 834 41.64 -30.41 -13.77
N GLN A 835 42.53 -30.81 -14.69
CA GLN A 835 42.79 -30.14 -15.98
C GLN A 835 41.57 -30.27 -16.90
#